data_AF-A0A976D2E6-F1
#
_entry.id   AF-A0A976D2E6-F1
#
_cell.length_a   1.000
_cell.length_b   1.000
_cell.length_c   1.000
_cell.angle_alpha   90.00
_cell.angle_beta   90.00
_cell.angle_gamma   90.00
#
_symmetry.space_group_name_H-M   'P 1'
#
loop_
_entity.id
_entity.type
_entity.pdbx_description
1 polymer ?
#
loop_
_entity_poly.entity_id
_entity_poly.type
_entity_poly.pdbx_seq_one_letter_code
_entity_poly.pdbx_strand_id
1 'polypeptide(L)'
;MSLSFLLAANHLQITYYTLLTLLIFGIGFLVQCVREKDFQHLWRSISLAMLAGALGISTNAVNLLTTYEYSKRTIRGGSQLADAKTAVTQTGLSKDYALSYSVYKTEPLVMMFPRLYGGSSFGLEVAETDSKAIAALQQMPQELAQQIQGALRFYWGGIDGVGTSGPPYVGAVICFLALMGLAWVDKKHTGWMLAAIVLTLFMSWGKYFEAFNVGLLKFLPFYAKFRAPSMILVIPTFLLCCLAALSLEKVFASPDKSLLWETFKKKAWWPVAGVFAAALLLYFSADFSNDTDKMLLQNVAAITDPAQKATIEAPVRAFVAGLQEDRKSLFWGDLVRSLLFCSLAAGVLYAALKTKINPIGLVAGLGVLVLVDVFGINANYLSSKNFIDAEENNQAFVPSAADTQILRDTGYYRVLNLTQGIEGAFNAGAITAYFHRSVGGYHPAKLSLYQDLIEKQLYKFPNCLPVLNMLNTKYLILPNPQTNQPTVQENTNALGAAWLVKGIRTAQGPSAVMQALDQFNPADTAIVDAALAARIQFKGGRDSLANINLVYNHNDEIVYQSSAAAPQFAVFSEVYYDAGWTATIDGKEAKILPVNYVLRGLDLPAGNHRIVFRFEPRSYQLGNKAAMASSALIWLLLLGALFSSWRQKKQA
;
A
#
# COMPACT_ATOMS: atom_id res chain seq x y z
N MET A 1 -13.26 -18.49 -11.87
CA MET A 1 -14.00 -17.31 -11.38
C MET A 1 -13.29 -16.63 -10.21
N SER A 2 -12.93 -17.33 -9.13
CA SER A 2 -12.30 -16.71 -7.94
C SER A 2 -11.03 -15.91 -8.26
N LEU A 3 -10.11 -16.46 -9.07
CA LEU A 3 -8.91 -15.73 -9.49
C LEU A 3 -9.24 -14.47 -10.31
N SER A 4 -10.29 -14.52 -11.14
CA SER A 4 -10.74 -13.37 -11.93
C SER A 4 -11.24 -12.24 -11.02
N PHE A 5 -12.02 -12.56 -9.98
CA PHE A 5 -12.48 -11.56 -9.02
C PHE A 5 -11.34 -11.00 -8.16
N LEU A 6 -10.40 -11.85 -7.77
CA LEU A 6 -9.21 -11.41 -7.05
C LEU A 6 -8.37 -10.41 -7.86
N LEU A 7 -8.17 -10.69 -9.15
CA LEU A 7 -7.49 -9.78 -10.07
C LEU A 7 -8.30 -8.50 -10.34
N ALA A 8 -9.62 -8.60 -10.44
CA ALA A 8 -10.51 -7.45 -10.64
C ALA A 8 -10.50 -6.48 -9.44
N ALA A 9 -10.30 -6.98 -8.22
CA ALA A 9 -10.13 -6.16 -7.03
C ALA A 9 -8.83 -5.29 -7.06
N ASN A 10 -7.95 -5.53 -8.04
CA ASN A 10 -6.76 -4.73 -8.35
C ASN A 10 -5.74 -4.58 -7.20
N HIS A 11 -5.81 -5.43 -6.17
CA HIS A 11 -4.77 -5.52 -5.14
C HIS A 11 -3.71 -6.55 -5.53
N LEU A 12 -2.79 -6.16 -6.41
CA LEU A 12 -1.80 -7.07 -7.01
C LEU A 12 -0.91 -7.79 -5.98
N GLN A 13 -0.58 -7.15 -4.87
CA GLN A 13 0.21 -7.77 -3.80
C GLN A 13 -0.50 -8.95 -3.13
N ILE A 14 -1.79 -8.81 -2.76
CA ILE A 14 -2.57 -9.92 -2.20
C ILE A 14 -2.81 -11.00 -3.25
N THR A 15 -3.00 -10.61 -4.52
CA THR A 15 -3.11 -11.57 -5.62
C THR A 15 -1.84 -12.39 -5.78
N TYR A 16 -0.68 -11.74 -5.75
CA TYR A 16 0.63 -12.40 -5.81
C TYR A 16 0.81 -13.40 -4.67
N TYR A 17 0.46 -13.01 -3.44
CA TYR A 17 0.51 -13.89 -2.27
C TYR A 17 -0.43 -15.10 -2.40
N THR A 18 -1.63 -14.88 -2.93
CA THR A 18 -2.58 -15.97 -3.17
C THR A 18 -2.05 -16.94 -4.23
N LEU A 19 -1.47 -16.45 -5.33
CA LEU A 19 -0.85 -17.28 -6.36
C LEU A 19 0.33 -18.09 -5.79
N LEU A 20 1.15 -17.48 -4.93
CA LEU A 20 2.22 -18.20 -4.23
C LEU A 20 1.66 -19.31 -3.32
N THR A 21 0.57 -19.06 -2.60
CA THR A 21 -0.12 -20.09 -1.80
C THR A 21 -0.69 -21.21 -2.68
N LEU A 22 -1.29 -20.88 -3.81
CA LEU A 22 -1.81 -21.87 -4.77
C LEU A 22 -0.68 -22.72 -5.38
N LEU A 23 0.50 -22.14 -5.60
CA LEU A 23 1.67 -22.89 -6.01
C LEU A 23 2.10 -23.90 -4.94
N ILE A 24 2.17 -23.49 -3.68
CA ILE A 24 2.52 -24.39 -2.56
C ILE A 24 1.48 -25.49 -2.39
N PHE A 25 0.19 -25.15 -2.49
CA PHE A 25 -0.92 -26.10 -2.55
C PHE A 25 -0.72 -27.11 -3.69
N GLY A 26 -0.46 -26.63 -4.90
CA GLY A 26 -0.23 -27.48 -6.08
C GLY A 26 0.96 -28.42 -5.92
N ILE A 27 2.07 -27.94 -5.35
CA ILE A 27 3.25 -28.76 -5.04
C ILE A 27 2.90 -29.86 -4.02
N GLY A 28 2.12 -29.53 -2.98
CA GLY A 28 1.69 -30.50 -1.99
C GLY A 28 0.92 -31.68 -2.61
N PHE A 29 -0.05 -31.39 -3.48
CA PHE A 29 -0.82 -32.42 -4.19
C PHE A 29 0.00 -33.14 -5.27
N LEU A 30 0.93 -32.44 -5.92
CA LEU A 30 1.86 -33.06 -6.87
C LEU A 30 2.70 -34.13 -6.18
N VAL A 31 3.29 -33.83 -5.02
CA VAL A 31 4.08 -34.79 -4.23
C VAL A 31 3.23 -36.00 -3.85
N GLN A 32 1.96 -35.79 -3.50
CA GLN A 32 1.04 -36.88 -3.19
C GLN A 32 0.76 -37.76 -4.42
N CYS A 33 0.35 -37.18 -5.54
CA CYS A 33 0.04 -37.93 -6.76
C CYS A 33 1.25 -38.71 -7.27
N VAL A 34 2.46 -38.15 -7.18
CA VAL A 34 3.70 -38.83 -7.55
C VAL A 34 3.97 -40.03 -6.65
N ARG A 35 3.74 -39.92 -5.33
CA ARG A 35 3.89 -41.03 -4.38
C ARG A 35 2.86 -42.14 -4.63
N GLU A 36 1.63 -41.76 -4.94
CA GLU A 36 0.51 -42.68 -5.23
C GLU A 36 0.54 -43.23 -6.67
N LYS A 37 1.44 -42.72 -7.51
CA LYS A 37 1.57 -43.03 -8.95
C LYS A 37 0.30 -42.70 -9.77
N ASP A 38 -0.54 -41.78 -9.29
CA ASP A 38 -1.74 -41.32 -10.01
C ASP A 38 -1.42 -40.13 -10.95
N PHE A 39 -0.68 -40.43 -12.02
CA PHE A 39 -0.28 -39.42 -13.00
C PHE A 39 -1.45 -38.94 -13.85
N GLN A 40 -2.49 -39.76 -14.03
CA GLN A 40 -3.65 -39.39 -14.85
C GLN A 40 -4.48 -38.30 -14.17
N HIS A 41 -4.75 -38.44 -12.87
CA HIS A 41 -5.41 -37.39 -12.11
C HIS A 41 -4.56 -36.11 -12.08
N LEU A 42 -3.25 -36.25 -11.85
CA LEU A 42 -2.32 -35.12 -11.81
C LEU A 42 -2.39 -34.26 -13.09
N TRP A 43 -2.24 -34.87 -14.27
CA TRP A 43 -2.21 -34.12 -15.53
C TRP A 43 -3.56 -33.48 -15.87
N ARG A 44 -4.68 -34.15 -15.57
CA ARG A 44 -6.02 -33.58 -15.73
C ARG A 44 -6.20 -32.35 -14.85
N SER A 45 -5.85 -32.46 -13.57
CA SER A 45 -5.99 -31.38 -12.59
C SER A 45 -5.09 -30.18 -12.93
N ILE A 46 -3.83 -30.41 -13.30
CA ILE A 46 -2.92 -29.35 -13.74
C ILE A 46 -3.46 -28.65 -14.99
N SER A 47 -3.89 -29.40 -16.00
CA SER A 47 -4.37 -28.83 -17.26
C SER A 47 -5.62 -27.97 -17.04
N LEU A 48 -6.57 -28.45 -16.24
CA LEU A 48 -7.78 -27.69 -15.90
C LEU A 48 -7.46 -26.45 -15.07
N ALA A 49 -6.56 -26.56 -14.09
CA ALA A 49 -6.14 -25.42 -13.27
C ALA A 49 -5.42 -24.36 -14.10
N MET A 50 -4.53 -24.76 -15.02
CA MET A 50 -3.82 -23.85 -15.92
C MET A 50 -4.79 -23.17 -16.89
N LEU A 51 -5.76 -23.90 -17.46
CA LEU A 51 -6.78 -23.31 -18.33
C LEU A 51 -7.65 -22.31 -17.56
N ALA A 52 -8.13 -22.67 -16.36
CA ALA A 52 -8.94 -21.78 -15.54
C ALA A 52 -8.14 -20.55 -15.07
N GLY A 53 -6.86 -20.74 -14.74
CA GLY A 53 -5.93 -19.68 -14.37
C GLY A 53 -5.68 -18.70 -15.52
N ALA A 54 -5.37 -19.23 -16.71
CA ALA A 54 -5.18 -18.45 -17.92
C ALA A 54 -6.43 -17.64 -18.27
N LEU A 55 -7.62 -18.26 -18.26
CA LEU A 55 -8.88 -17.56 -18.49
C LEU A 55 -9.11 -16.45 -17.46
N GLY A 56 -8.87 -16.70 -16.17
CA GLY A 56 -9.03 -15.71 -15.12
C GLY A 56 -8.04 -14.53 -15.21
N ILE A 57 -6.83 -14.78 -15.69
CA ILE A 57 -5.83 -13.73 -15.97
C ILE A 57 -6.26 -12.93 -17.20
N SER A 58 -6.63 -13.60 -18.29
CA SER A 58 -6.95 -12.96 -19.56
C SER A 58 -8.22 -12.12 -19.51
N THR A 59 -9.24 -12.49 -18.72
CA THR A 59 -10.41 -11.62 -18.48
C THR A 59 -10.06 -10.29 -17.81
N ASN A 60 -8.93 -10.23 -17.09
CA ASN A 60 -8.42 -9.02 -16.45
C ASN A 60 -7.24 -8.40 -17.19
N ALA A 61 -7.01 -8.79 -18.46
CA ALA A 61 -5.84 -8.36 -19.23
C ALA A 61 -5.76 -6.83 -19.40
N VAL A 62 -6.88 -6.11 -19.48
CA VAL A 62 -6.90 -4.63 -19.53
C VAL A 62 -6.16 -4.04 -18.34
N ASN A 63 -6.58 -4.39 -17.12
CA ASN A 63 -5.98 -3.90 -15.88
C ASN A 63 -4.52 -4.36 -15.73
N LEU A 64 -4.23 -5.62 -16.03
CA LEU A 64 -2.89 -6.18 -15.84
C LEU A 64 -1.86 -5.63 -16.82
N LEU A 65 -2.19 -5.53 -18.11
CA LEU A 65 -1.24 -5.05 -19.11
C LEU A 65 -0.98 -3.55 -18.97
N THR A 66 -2.02 -2.75 -18.71
CA THR A 66 -1.86 -1.30 -18.48
C THR A 66 -1.07 -1.05 -17.20
N THR A 67 -1.37 -1.78 -16.11
CA THR A 67 -0.60 -1.66 -14.86
C THR A 67 0.84 -2.12 -15.03
N TYR A 68 1.08 -3.19 -15.80
CA TYR A 68 2.43 -3.67 -16.08
C TYR A 68 3.24 -2.64 -16.89
N GLU A 69 2.66 -2.06 -17.94
CA GLU A 69 3.29 -0.99 -18.73
C GLU A 69 3.58 0.25 -17.87
N TYR A 70 2.60 0.70 -17.10
CA TYR A 70 2.73 1.83 -16.18
C TYR A 70 3.80 1.58 -15.12
N SER A 71 3.80 0.40 -14.48
CA SER A 71 4.70 0.07 -13.36
C SER A 71 6.17 0.25 -13.71
N LYS A 72 6.56 0.01 -14.97
CA LYS A 72 7.94 0.18 -15.48
C LYS A 72 8.45 1.62 -15.45
N ARG A 73 7.56 2.62 -15.36
CA ARG A 73 7.89 4.04 -15.29
C ARG A 73 7.61 4.65 -13.92
N THR A 74 7.17 3.84 -12.97
CA THR A 74 6.93 4.25 -11.58
C THR A 74 8.10 3.89 -10.69
N ILE A 75 8.08 4.36 -9.44
CA ILE A 75 9.02 3.94 -8.39
C ILE A 75 9.10 2.40 -8.26
N ARG A 76 8.05 1.66 -8.68
CA ARG A 76 8.08 0.18 -8.72
C ARG A 76 9.02 -0.34 -9.81
N GLY A 77 9.21 0.39 -10.90
CA GLY A 77 10.15 0.10 -11.99
C GLY A 77 11.59 0.51 -11.69
N GLY A 78 11.81 1.37 -10.69
CA GLY A 78 13.11 1.96 -10.36
C GLY A 78 13.32 3.33 -10.98
N SER A 79 14.45 3.96 -10.68
CA SER A 79 14.84 5.29 -11.20
C SER A 79 16.26 5.29 -11.74
N GLN A 80 16.48 6.05 -12.82
CA GLN A 80 17.81 6.31 -13.38
C GLN A 80 18.67 7.16 -12.44
N LEU A 81 18.05 7.96 -11.55
CA LEU A 81 18.72 8.79 -10.55
C LEU A 81 18.74 8.17 -9.15
N ALA A 82 18.43 6.87 -9.05
CA ALA A 82 18.49 6.16 -7.78
C ALA A 82 19.90 6.21 -7.17
N ASP A 83 19.97 6.54 -5.88
CA ASP A 83 21.17 6.56 -5.06
C ASP A 83 20.91 5.94 -3.68
N ALA A 84 21.94 5.91 -2.82
CA ALA A 84 21.87 5.29 -1.49
C ALA A 84 20.86 5.94 -0.53
N LYS A 85 20.40 7.17 -0.80
CA LYS A 85 19.42 7.90 0.02
C LYS A 85 18.00 7.82 -0.53
N THR A 86 17.84 7.41 -1.79
CA THR A 86 16.53 7.30 -2.43
C THR A 86 15.74 6.07 -1.98
N ALA A 87 14.41 6.16 -1.99
CA ALA A 87 13.52 5.02 -1.68
C ALA A 87 13.46 3.94 -2.78
N VAL A 88 14.26 4.10 -3.83
CA VAL A 88 14.26 3.28 -5.05
C VAL A 88 15.67 2.81 -5.40
N THR A 89 15.76 1.81 -6.26
CA THR A 89 16.98 1.38 -6.96
C THR A 89 16.80 1.61 -8.46
N GLN A 90 17.81 1.25 -9.25
CA GLN A 90 17.72 1.30 -10.71
C GLN A 90 16.62 0.41 -11.29
N THR A 91 16.15 -0.62 -10.55
CA THR A 91 15.21 -1.63 -11.06
C THR A 91 13.99 -1.88 -10.18
N GLY A 92 13.82 -1.15 -9.08
CA GLY A 92 12.68 -1.32 -8.17
C GLY A 92 12.79 -0.47 -6.91
N LEU A 93 12.27 -0.98 -5.80
CA LEU A 93 12.34 -0.30 -4.51
C LEU A 93 13.68 -0.53 -3.81
N SER A 94 14.10 0.39 -2.94
CA SER A 94 15.20 0.15 -2.01
C SER A 94 14.82 -0.90 -0.97
N LYS A 95 15.80 -1.57 -0.37
CA LYS A 95 15.54 -2.59 0.66
C LYS A 95 14.81 -1.99 1.87
N ASP A 96 15.21 -0.80 2.30
CA ASP A 96 14.67 -0.15 3.50
C ASP A 96 13.20 0.23 3.29
N TYR A 97 12.87 0.73 2.09
CA TYR A 97 11.49 1.05 1.75
C TYR A 97 10.64 -0.20 1.52
N ALA A 98 11.16 -1.21 0.81
CA ALA A 98 10.46 -2.48 0.57
C ALA A 98 10.10 -3.20 1.87
N LEU A 99 10.99 -3.14 2.88
CA LEU A 99 10.86 -3.79 4.18
C LEU A 99 10.31 -2.86 5.28
N SER A 100 9.74 -1.70 4.94
CA SER A 100 9.28 -0.69 5.91
C SER A 100 8.17 -1.16 6.87
N TYR A 101 7.27 -2.05 6.44
CA TYR A 101 6.22 -2.63 7.32
C TYR A 101 6.55 -4.07 7.73
N SER A 102 7.77 -4.27 8.22
CA SER A 102 8.19 -5.57 8.76
C SER A 102 7.63 -5.77 10.16
N VAL A 103 7.21 -6.99 10.51
CA VAL A 103 6.76 -7.32 11.87
C VAL A 103 7.82 -8.09 12.64
N TYR A 104 7.86 -7.97 13.97
CA TYR A 104 8.77 -8.79 14.78
C TYR A 104 8.51 -10.28 14.59
N LYS A 105 9.52 -11.13 14.90
CA LYS A 105 9.39 -12.59 14.75
C LYS A 105 8.24 -13.18 15.55
N THR A 106 7.95 -12.57 16.70
CA THR A 106 6.90 -12.92 17.65
C THR A 106 5.57 -12.22 17.38
N GLU A 107 5.53 -11.19 16.56
CA GLU A 107 4.33 -10.41 16.27
C GLU A 107 3.20 -11.17 15.56
N PRO A 108 3.43 -12.24 14.78
CA PRO A 108 2.35 -13.11 14.31
C PRO A 108 1.46 -13.70 15.42
N LEU A 109 1.92 -13.71 16.69
CA LEU A 109 1.09 -14.09 17.83
C LEU A 109 -0.16 -13.19 17.99
N VAL A 110 -0.18 -11.99 17.40
CA VAL A 110 -1.36 -11.10 17.41
C VAL A 110 -2.58 -11.70 16.72
N MET A 111 -2.41 -12.73 15.88
CA MET A 111 -3.53 -13.50 15.32
C MET A 111 -4.37 -14.19 16.41
N MET A 112 -3.76 -14.51 17.55
CA MET A 112 -4.41 -15.10 18.72
C MET A 112 -4.56 -14.10 19.88
N PHE A 113 -3.61 -13.17 20.05
CA PHE A 113 -3.57 -12.18 21.13
C PHE A 113 -3.54 -10.75 20.57
N PRO A 114 -4.70 -10.14 20.25
CA PRO A 114 -4.78 -9.00 19.33
C PRO A 114 -3.93 -7.78 19.72
N ARG A 115 -3.92 -7.40 20.99
CA ARG A 115 -3.21 -6.21 21.51
C ARG A 115 -1.93 -6.59 22.24
N LEU A 116 -1.36 -7.77 21.95
CA LEU A 116 -0.05 -8.19 22.45
C LEU A 116 1.03 -7.14 22.15
N TYR A 117 0.99 -6.55 20.95
CA TYR A 117 1.86 -5.44 20.55
C TYR A 117 1.18 -4.07 20.66
N GLY A 118 0.14 -3.95 21.49
CA GLY A 118 -0.52 -2.67 21.79
C GLY A 118 -1.52 -2.18 20.75
N GLY A 119 -1.93 -3.00 19.78
CA GLY A 119 -3.04 -2.68 18.86
C GLY A 119 -2.69 -1.65 17.78
N SER A 120 -3.51 -0.60 17.66
CA SER A 120 -3.37 0.50 16.69
C SER A 120 -2.30 1.51 17.10
N SER A 121 -1.67 2.14 16.10
CA SER A 121 -0.79 3.28 16.29
C SER A 121 -1.52 4.62 16.33
N PHE A 122 -2.79 4.66 15.90
CA PHE A 122 -3.53 5.90 15.65
C PHE A 122 -4.73 6.11 16.57
N GLY A 123 -5.13 5.08 17.32
CA GLY A 123 -6.27 5.12 18.24
C GLY A 123 -5.85 4.83 19.68
N LEU A 124 -6.69 5.23 20.63
CA LEU A 124 -6.57 4.80 22.01
C LEU A 124 -6.96 3.33 22.15
N GLU A 125 -6.12 2.57 22.83
CA GLU A 125 -6.34 1.13 23.10
C GLU A 125 -6.70 0.86 24.57
N VAL A 126 -6.41 1.84 25.43
CA VAL A 126 -6.82 1.91 26.82
C VAL A 126 -7.73 3.13 26.98
N ALA A 127 -8.79 3.02 27.78
CA ALA A 127 -9.67 4.14 28.09
C ALA A 127 -8.86 5.28 28.73
N GLU A 128 -9.21 6.53 28.41
CA GLU A 128 -8.46 7.71 28.90
C GLU A 128 -8.34 7.76 30.42
N THR A 129 -9.40 7.35 31.13
CA THR A 129 -9.46 7.31 32.59
C THR A 129 -8.55 6.25 33.22
N ASP A 130 -8.21 5.21 32.45
CA ASP A 130 -7.48 4.05 32.95
C ASP A 130 -6.00 4.11 32.55
N SER A 131 -5.67 4.89 31.53
CA SER A 131 -4.32 5.01 30.97
C SER A 131 -3.36 5.72 31.92
N LYS A 132 -2.28 5.03 32.30
CA LYS A 132 -1.19 5.59 33.09
C LYS A 132 -0.38 6.60 32.29
N ALA A 133 -0.24 6.40 30.97
CA ALA A 133 0.41 7.35 30.09
C ALA A 133 -0.34 8.68 30.02
N ILE A 134 -1.66 8.65 29.86
CA ILE A 134 -2.49 9.86 29.80
C ILE A 134 -2.51 10.58 31.15
N ALA A 135 -2.63 9.84 32.26
CA ALA A 135 -2.52 10.42 33.59
C ALA A 135 -1.18 11.15 33.81
N ALA A 136 -0.08 10.57 33.32
CA ALA A 136 1.24 11.23 33.35
C ALA A 136 1.26 12.49 32.47
N LEU A 137 0.74 12.45 31.24
CA LEU A 137 0.63 13.62 30.35
C LEU A 137 -0.15 14.78 30.99
N GLN A 138 -1.24 14.48 31.69
CA GLN A 138 -2.09 15.49 32.34
C GLN A 138 -1.41 16.16 33.54
N GLN A 139 -0.45 15.49 34.19
CA GLN A 139 0.32 16.03 35.32
C GLN A 139 1.56 16.82 34.87
N MET A 140 1.89 16.79 33.59
CA MET A 140 3.06 17.45 33.02
C MET A 140 2.80 18.94 32.71
N PRO A 141 3.86 19.77 32.65
CA PRO A 141 3.75 21.13 32.13
C PRO A 141 3.10 21.13 30.73
N GLN A 142 2.12 22.02 30.51
CA GLN A 142 1.27 21.99 29.31
C GLN A 142 2.07 22.08 27.99
N GLU A 143 3.10 22.93 27.95
CA GLU A 143 3.98 23.05 26.78
C GLU A 143 4.71 21.74 26.46
N LEU A 144 5.23 21.07 27.48
CA LEU A 144 5.91 19.78 27.33
C LEU A 144 4.93 18.68 26.92
N ALA A 145 3.74 18.64 27.53
CA ALA A 145 2.69 17.70 27.18
C ALA A 145 2.28 17.83 25.71
N GLN A 146 2.09 19.06 25.20
CA GLN A 146 1.81 19.30 23.78
C GLN A 146 2.93 18.86 22.86
N GLN A 147 4.20 19.06 23.25
CA GLN A 147 5.35 18.64 22.45
C GLN A 147 5.46 17.11 22.31
N ILE A 148 5.12 16.35 23.36
CA ILE A 148 5.26 14.89 23.36
C ILE A 148 3.93 14.14 23.14
N GLN A 149 2.80 14.84 22.99
CA GLN A 149 1.50 14.22 22.78
C GLN A 149 1.49 13.27 21.58
N GLY A 150 2.22 13.59 20.51
CA GLY A 150 2.38 12.74 19.33
C GLY A 150 3.14 11.44 19.56
N ALA A 151 3.81 11.29 20.71
CA ALA A 151 4.47 10.06 21.15
C ALA A 151 3.52 9.10 21.89
N LEU A 152 2.28 9.51 22.20
CA LEU A 152 1.27 8.63 22.80
C LEU A 152 0.84 7.56 21.77
N ARG A 153 1.54 6.43 21.78
CA ARG A 153 1.30 5.29 20.87
C ARG A 153 1.29 4.00 21.66
N PHE A 154 0.15 3.30 21.69
CA PHE A 154 0.08 1.99 22.35
C PHE A 154 0.83 0.93 21.56
N TYR A 155 0.75 0.98 20.21
CA TYR A 155 1.50 0.06 19.37
C TYR A 155 3.02 0.15 19.59
N TRP A 156 3.64 -1.01 19.83
CA TRP A 156 5.08 -1.13 20.09
C TRP A 156 5.75 -2.27 19.30
N GLY A 157 5.10 -2.72 18.22
CA GLY A 157 5.58 -3.78 17.33
C GLY A 157 6.63 -3.32 16.30
N GLY A 158 6.91 -4.20 15.33
CA GLY A 158 8.01 -4.01 14.37
C GLY A 158 7.74 -3.00 13.25
N ILE A 159 6.48 -2.59 13.07
CA ILE A 159 6.02 -1.59 12.09
C ILE A 159 6.24 -0.17 12.65
N ASP A 160 7.33 0.02 13.40
CA ASP A 160 7.69 1.29 14.01
C ASP A 160 8.09 2.31 12.92
N GLY A 161 7.56 3.53 13.02
CA GLY A 161 7.76 4.64 12.07
C GLY A 161 6.65 4.84 11.02
N VAL A 162 6.01 3.79 10.51
CA VAL A 162 4.89 3.92 9.54
C VAL A 162 3.51 3.65 10.15
N GLY A 163 3.46 2.94 11.28
CA GLY A 163 2.26 2.67 12.04
C GLY A 163 1.35 1.59 11.45
N THR A 164 0.39 1.14 12.26
CA THR A 164 -0.65 0.18 11.89
C THR A 164 -2.02 0.64 12.41
N SER A 165 -3.09 0.35 11.67
CA SER A 165 -4.47 0.65 12.09
C SER A 165 -5.06 -0.39 13.02
N GLY A 166 -4.39 -1.53 13.21
CA GLY A 166 -4.82 -2.60 14.10
C GLY A 166 -4.15 -3.95 13.80
N PRO A 167 -4.36 -4.95 14.65
CA PRO A 167 -3.79 -6.28 14.47
C PRO A 167 -4.55 -7.11 13.43
N PRO A 168 -3.89 -7.99 12.65
CA PRO A 168 -4.54 -9.00 11.82
C PRO A 168 -5.12 -10.14 12.68
N TYR A 169 -6.06 -9.80 13.56
CA TYR A 169 -6.65 -10.73 14.52
C TYR A 169 -7.53 -11.77 13.82
N VAL A 170 -7.33 -13.05 14.15
CA VAL A 170 -8.06 -14.17 13.54
C VAL A 170 -9.18 -14.67 14.46
N GLY A 171 -8.95 -14.66 15.77
CA GLY A 171 -9.83 -15.28 16.77
C GLY A 171 -9.06 -16.31 17.59
N ALA A 172 -9.16 -16.24 18.92
CA ALA A 172 -8.57 -17.21 19.83
C ALA A 172 -9.23 -18.58 19.65
N VAL A 173 -10.55 -18.63 19.44
CA VAL A 173 -11.28 -19.89 19.17
C VAL A 173 -10.87 -20.50 17.83
N ILE A 174 -10.71 -19.66 16.79
CA ILE A 174 -10.26 -20.13 15.46
C ILE A 174 -8.83 -20.65 15.54
N CYS A 175 -7.91 -19.89 16.14
CA CYS A 175 -6.53 -20.32 16.35
C CYS A 175 -6.46 -21.63 17.15
N PHE A 176 -7.25 -21.76 18.23
CA PHE A 176 -7.37 -22.99 18.99
C PHE A 176 -7.76 -24.16 18.08
N LEU A 177 -8.90 -24.08 17.39
CA LEU A 177 -9.38 -25.14 16.50
C LEU A 177 -8.39 -25.48 15.36
N ALA A 178 -7.73 -24.48 14.79
CA ALA A 178 -6.74 -24.66 13.73
C ALA A 178 -5.49 -25.39 14.23
N LEU A 179 -4.98 -25.00 15.40
CA LEU A 179 -3.84 -25.64 16.04
C LEU A 179 -4.16 -27.09 16.44
N MET A 180 -5.39 -27.35 16.91
CA MET A 180 -5.88 -28.72 17.12
C MET A 180 -5.87 -29.53 15.83
N GLY A 181 -6.23 -28.89 14.72
CA GLY A 181 -6.29 -29.48 13.39
C GLY A 181 -4.98 -30.07 12.90
N LEU A 182 -3.84 -29.56 13.38
CA LEU A 182 -2.52 -30.12 13.04
C LEU A 182 -2.37 -31.60 13.44
N ALA A 183 -3.09 -32.05 14.48
CA ALA A 183 -3.09 -33.43 14.94
C ALA A 183 -4.28 -34.24 14.42
N TRP A 184 -5.45 -33.63 14.20
CA TRP A 184 -6.67 -34.34 13.77
C TRP A 184 -6.85 -34.43 12.26
N VAL A 185 -6.53 -33.36 11.53
CA VAL A 185 -6.77 -33.26 10.09
C VAL A 185 -5.70 -34.03 9.34
N ASP A 186 -6.11 -34.71 8.26
CA ASP A 186 -5.24 -35.55 7.46
C ASP A 186 -4.01 -34.77 6.94
N LYS A 187 -2.85 -35.44 6.92
CA LYS A 187 -1.58 -34.84 6.50
C LYS A 187 -1.57 -34.34 5.06
N LYS A 188 -2.46 -34.85 4.21
CA LYS A 188 -2.68 -34.36 2.84
C LYS A 188 -3.12 -32.89 2.79
N HIS A 189 -3.80 -32.40 3.83
CA HIS A 189 -4.20 -31.00 3.92
C HIS A 189 -3.26 -30.21 4.82
N THR A 190 -2.91 -30.72 6.00
CA THR A 190 -2.11 -29.96 6.97
C THR A 190 -0.67 -29.71 6.52
N GLY A 191 -0.07 -30.59 5.71
CA GLY A 191 1.33 -30.48 5.29
C GLY A 191 1.61 -29.22 4.46
N TRP A 192 0.87 -29.01 3.38
CA TRP A 192 1.07 -27.84 2.52
C TRP A 192 0.58 -26.55 3.19
N MET A 193 -0.48 -26.61 4.01
CA MET A 193 -0.98 -25.45 4.75
C MET A 193 0.06 -24.97 5.76
N LEU A 194 0.66 -25.87 6.52
CA LEU A 194 1.73 -25.53 7.46
C LEU A 194 2.95 -24.99 6.74
N ALA A 195 3.34 -25.57 5.60
CA ALA A 195 4.44 -25.06 4.79
C ALA A 195 4.16 -23.62 4.30
N ALA A 196 2.94 -23.35 3.83
CA ALA A 196 2.52 -22.02 3.41
C ALA A 196 2.50 -21.02 4.58
N ILE A 197 1.96 -21.42 5.74
CA ILE A 197 1.96 -20.58 6.95
C ILE A 197 3.41 -20.24 7.35
N VAL A 198 4.28 -21.23 7.49
CA VAL A 198 5.69 -21.01 7.91
C VAL A 198 6.43 -20.11 6.93
N LEU A 199 6.31 -20.36 5.62
CA LEU A 199 6.94 -19.51 4.60
C LEU A 199 6.45 -18.06 4.70
N THR A 200 5.15 -17.87 4.84
CA THR A 200 4.56 -16.53 4.88
C THR A 200 4.87 -15.78 6.17
N LEU A 201 5.04 -16.47 7.30
CA LEU A 201 5.59 -15.86 8.51
C LEU A 201 7.05 -15.40 8.31
N PHE A 202 7.89 -16.19 7.65
CA PHE A 202 9.27 -15.78 7.37
C PHE A 202 9.32 -14.55 6.46
N MET A 203 8.39 -14.47 5.50
CA MET A 203 8.22 -13.29 4.65
C MET A 203 7.75 -12.07 5.45
N SER A 204 6.81 -12.22 6.38
CA SER A 204 6.27 -11.09 7.15
C SER A 204 7.33 -10.41 8.02
N TRP A 205 8.33 -11.17 8.48
CA TRP A 205 9.40 -10.65 9.33
C TRP A 205 10.29 -9.60 8.66
N GLY A 206 10.32 -9.55 7.32
CA GLY A 206 11.05 -8.52 6.56
C GLY A 206 12.45 -8.23 7.09
N LYS A 207 12.70 -7.00 7.57
CA LYS A 207 13.99 -6.56 8.13
C LYS A 207 14.45 -7.37 9.36
N TYR A 208 13.54 -7.97 10.12
CA TYR A 208 13.85 -8.83 11.27
C TYR A 208 14.29 -10.24 10.85
N PHE A 209 14.16 -10.59 9.57
CA PHE A 209 14.83 -11.72 8.94
C PHE A 209 15.45 -11.28 7.60
N GLU A 210 16.33 -10.29 7.68
CA GLU A 210 16.83 -9.54 6.52
C GLU A 210 17.46 -10.45 5.46
N ALA A 211 18.33 -11.39 5.84
CA ALA A 211 19.03 -12.27 4.88
C ALA A 211 18.05 -13.06 3.99
N PHE A 212 16.97 -13.60 4.58
CA PHE A 212 15.93 -14.31 3.84
C PHE A 212 15.16 -13.35 2.93
N ASN A 213 14.68 -12.23 3.47
CA ASN A 213 13.82 -11.30 2.72
C ASN A 213 14.56 -10.52 1.63
N VAL A 214 15.82 -10.13 1.85
CA VAL A 214 16.68 -9.55 0.81
C VAL A 214 16.99 -10.59 -0.27
N GLY A 215 17.17 -11.87 0.11
CA GLY A 215 17.25 -12.97 -0.83
C GLY A 215 16.00 -13.05 -1.73
N LEU A 216 14.80 -12.96 -1.14
CA LEU A 216 13.56 -12.91 -1.91
C LEU A 216 13.48 -11.69 -2.83
N LEU A 217 13.86 -10.50 -2.35
CA LEU A 217 13.87 -9.29 -3.20
C LEU A 217 14.78 -9.46 -4.41
N LYS A 218 15.89 -10.19 -4.27
CA LYS A 218 16.84 -10.43 -5.35
C LYS A 218 16.41 -11.54 -6.33
N PHE A 219 15.84 -12.63 -5.83
CA PHE A 219 15.65 -13.84 -6.62
C PHE A 219 14.20 -14.20 -6.90
N LEU A 220 13.25 -13.76 -6.06
CA LEU A 220 11.83 -14.09 -6.25
C LEU A 220 11.20 -13.08 -7.22
N PRO A 221 10.71 -13.52 -8.41
CA PRO A 221 10.19 -12.61 -9.42
C PRO A 221 9.07 -11.71 -8.89
N PHE A 222 9.08 -10.44 -9.29
CA PHE A 222 8.11 -9.41 -8.89
C PHE A 222 8.08 -9.06 -7.39
N TYR A 223 8.74 -9.81 -6.50
CA TYR A 223 8.68 -9.54 -5.06
C TYR A 223 9.23 -8.14 -4.70
N ALA A 224 10.31 -7.70 -5.37
CA ALA A 224 10.87 -6.36 -5.24
C ALA A 224 9.98 -5.20 -5.70
N LYS A 225 8.78 -5.48 -6.21
CA LYS A 225 7.77 -4.49 -6.58
C LYS A 225 6.83 -4.17 -5.42
N PHE A 226 6.78 -5.00 -4.39
CA PHE A 226 5.90 -4.82 -3.25
C PHE A 226 6.61 -4.11 -2.10
N ARG A 227 5.83 -3.42 -1.28
CA ARG A 227 6.24 -2.88 0.01
C ARG A 227 5.30 -3.47 1.06
N ALA A 228 5.66 -3.36 2.32
CA ALA A 228 4.85 -3.86 3.44
C ALA A 228 4.77 -5.40 3.55
N PRO A 229 5.84 -6.05 4.03
CA PRO A 229 5.85 -7.49 4.29
C PRO A 229 4.72 -7.97 5.20
N SER A 230 4.25 -7.16 6.16
CA SER A 230 3.14 -7.49 7.07
C SER A 230 1.86 -7.96 6.37
N MET A 231 1.57 -7.46 5.16
CA MET A 231 0.36 -7.81 4.40
C MET A 231 0.27 -9.30 4.04
N ILE A 232 1.40 -10.03 4.03
CA ILE A 232 1.40 -11.48 3.78
C ILE A 232 0.66 -12.27 4.87
N LEU A 233 0.48 -11.69 6.07
CA LEU A 233 -0.21 -12.33 7.20
C LEU A 233 -1.68 -12.67 6.89
N VAL A 234 -2.27 -12.08 5.84
CA VAL A 234 -3.57 -12.49 5.33
C VAL A 234 -3.62 -13.98 4.95
N ILE A 235 -2.49 -14.56 4.52
CA ILE A 235 -2.41 -15.97 4.14
C ILE A 235 -2.51 -16.88 5.38
N PRO A 236 -1.69 -16.72 6.43
CA PRO A 236 -1.89 -17.39 7.71
C PRO A 236 -3.31 -17.23 8.25
N THR A 237 -3.86 -16.01 8.26
CA THR A 237 -5.24 -15.77 8.71
C THR A 237 -6.24 -16.64 7.97
N PHE A 238 -6.18 -16.66 6.63
CA PHE A 238 -7.06 -17.48 5.80
C PHE A 238 -6.87 -18.99 6.06
N LEU A 239 -5.62 -19.45 6.09
CA LEU A 239 -5.32 -20.88 6.27
C LEU A 239 -5.67 -21.39 7.67
N LEU A 240 -5.56 -20.57 8.70
CA LEU A 240 -6.03 -20.90 10.05
C LEU A 240 -7.55 -21.06 10.08
N CYS A 241 -8.31 -20.17 9.43
CA CYS A 241 -9.76 -20.35 9.28
C CYS A 241 -10.11 -21.66 8.54
N CYS A 242 -9.40 -21.96 7.44
CA CYS A 242 -9.59 -23.22 6.73
C CYS A 242 -9.26 -24.45 7.59
N LEU A 243 -8.15 -24.42 8.33
CA LEU A 243 -7.77 -25.51 9.24
C LEU A 243 -8.80 -25.69 10.36
N ALA A 244 -9.32 -24.60 10.94
CA ALA A 244 -10.37 -24.66 11.95
C ALA A 244 -11.65 -25.33 11.39
N ALA A 245 -12.05 -24.98 10.16
CA ALA A 245 -13.19 -25.62 9.51
C ALA A 245 -12.96 -27.12 9.25
N LEU A 246 -11.77 -27.50 8.78
CA LEU A 246 -11.38 -28.91 8.59
C LEU A 246 -11.33 -29.68 9.92
N SER A 247 -10.90 -29.03 11.01
CA SER A 247 -10.95 -29.63 12.35
C SER A 247 -12.38 -29.97 12.76
N LEU A 248 -13.33 -29.08 12.50
CA LEU A 248 -14.75 -29.32 12.81
C LEU A 248 -15.35 -30.40 11.92
N GLU A 249 -15.03 -30.41 10.62
CA GLU A 249 -15.42 -31.48 9.71
C GLU A 249 -14.93 -32.84 10.22
N LYS A 250 -13.66 -32.93 10.64
CA LYS A 250 -13.11 -34.16 11.22
C LYS A 250 -13.86 -34.56 12.48
N VAL A 251 -14.18 -33.61 13.35
CA VAL A 251 -14.99 -33.85 14.56
C VAL A 251 -16.38 -34.37 14.20
N PHE A 252 -17.02 -33.95 13.11
CA PHE A 252 -18.33 -34.48 12.70
C PHE A 252 -18.22 -35.85 12.03
N ALA A 253 -17.37 -35.97 11.03
CA ALA A 253 -17.26 -37.15 10.17
C ALA A 253 -16.67 -38.37 10.89
N SER A 254 -15.88 -38.17 11.96
CA SER A 254 -15.21 -39.29 12.62
C SER A 254 -16.22 -40.15 13.41
N PRO A 255 -16.36 -41.45 13.11
CA PRO A 255 -17.24 -42.36 13.85
C PRO A 255 -16.70 -42.64 15.26
N ASP A 256 -15.38 -42.71 15.41
CA ASP A 256 -14.72 -42.94 16.69
C ASP A 256 -14.33 -41.62 17.39
N LYS A 257 -15.28 -41.07 18.16
CA LYS A 257 -15.06 -39.87 18.98
C LYS A 257 -14.08 -40.13 20.14
N SER A 258 -13.93 -41.39 20.57
CA SER A 258 -13.01 -41.76 21.66
C SER A 258 -11.56 -41.59 21.22
N LEU A 259 -11.24 -42.02 20.00
CA LEU A 259 -9.92 -41.83 19.40
C LEU A 259 -9.55 -40.35 19.24
N LEU A 260 -10.51 -39.51 18.82
CA LEU A 260 -10.30 -38.06 18.76
C LEU A 260 -9.99 -37.47 20.13
N TRP A 261 -10.69 -37.91 21.17
CA TRP A 261 -10.44 -37.49 22.56
C TRP A 261 -9.08 -37.99 23.10
N GLU A 262 -8.67 -39.21 22.76
CA GLU A 262 -7.33 -39.71 23.12
C GLU A 262 -6.23 -38.91 22.40
N THR A 263 -6.44 -38.59 21.13
CA THR A 263 -5.52 -37.74 20.35
C THR A 263 -5.47 -36.33 20.93
N PHE A 264 -6.62 -35.80 21.38
CA PHE A 264 -6.73 -34.52 22.08
C PHE A 264 -5.79 -34.48 23.27
N LYS A 265 -5.98 -35.39 24.25
CA LYS A 265 -5.21 -35.44 25.49
C LYS A 265 -3.71 -35.64 25.27
N LYS A 266 -3.33 -36.44 24.27
CA LYS A 266 -1.92 -36.83 24.09
C LYS A 266 -1.11 -35.87 23.23
N LYS A 267 -1.74 -35.26 22.20
CA LYS A 267 -1.00 -34.58 21.13
C LYS A 267 -1.57 -33.23 20.78
N ALA A 268 -2.89 -33.13 20.69
CA ALA A 268 -3.47 -32.03 19.94
C ALA A 268 -3.47 -30.70 20.74
N TRP A 269 -3.39 -30.73 22.07
CA TRP A 269 -3.27 -29.52 22.90
C TRP A 269 -1.85 -28.92 22.93
N TRP A 270 -0.81 -29.69 22.56
CA TRP A 270 0.59 -29.24 22.63
C TRP A 270 0.89 -28.00 21.78
N PRO A 271 0.43 -27.89 20.52
CA PRO A 271 0.61 -26.66 19.73
C PRO A 271 -0.02 -25.42 20.39
N VAL A 272 -1.20 -25.58 21.00
CA VAL A 272 -1.87 -24.50 21.73
C VAL A 272 -1.05 -24.07 22.94
N ALA A 273 -0.60 -25.04 23.76
CA ALA A 273 0.26 -24.74 24.90
C ALA A 273 1.60 -24.12 24.49
N GLY A 274 2.18 -24.55 23.37
CA GLY A 274 3.40 -23.95 22.82
C GLY A 274 3.21 -22.47 22.45
N VAL A 275 2.06 -22.12 21.85
CA VAL A 275 1.72 -20.73 21.52
C VAL A 275 1.52 -19.87 22.78
N PHE A 276 0.81 -20.38 23.79
CA PHE A 276 0.69 -19.69 25.09
C PHE A 276 2.03 -19.56 25.80
N ALA A 277 2.87 -20.60 25.80
CA ALA A 277 4.19 -20.57 26.38
C ALA A 277 5.08 -19.53 25.69
N ALA A 278 5.06 -19.46 24.35
CA ALA A 278 5.78 -18.44 23.61
C ALA A 278 5.30 -17.02 23.95
N ALA A 279 3.99 -16.82 24.07
CA ALA A 279 3.43 -15.52 24.46
C ALA A 279 3.79 -15.15 25.92
N LEU A 280 3.77 -16.10 26.86
CA LEU A 280 4.19 -15.87 28.24
C LEU A 280 5.69 -15.57 28.35
N LEU A 281 6.54 -16.32 27.64
CA LEU A 281 7.97 -16.05 27.58
C LEU A 281 8.24 -14.63 27.08
N LEU A 282 7.54 -14.23 26.02
CA LEU A 282 7.62 -12.87 25.49
C LEU A 282 7.17 -11.82 26.50
N TYR A 283 6.03 -12.04 27.16
CA TYR A 283 5.50 -11.13 28.20
C TYR A 283 6.52 -10.86 29.30
N PHE A 284 7.18 -11.90 29.80
CA PHE A 284 8.20 -11.75 30.86
C PHE A 284 9.55 -11.22 30.35
N SER A 285 9.85 -11.33 29.05
CA SER A 285 11.13 -10.86 28.49
C SER A 285 11.08 -9.45 27.86
N ALA A 286 9.88 -8.93 27.55
CA ALA A 286 9.74 -7.68 26.82
C ALA A 286 9.99 -6.44 27.70
N ASP A 287 10.57 -5.40 27.10
CA ASP A 287 10.73 -4.07 27.70
C ASP A 287 9.51 -3.14 27.45
N PHE A 288 8.52 -3.63 26.69
CA PHE A 288 7.29 -2.93 26.31
C PHE A 288 7.53 -1.53 25.72
N SER A 289 8.66 -1.33 25.02
CA SER A 289 9.09 -0.03 24.49
C SER A 289 9.37 -0.08 23.00
N ASN A 290 9.04 0.98 22.28
CA ASN A 290 9.34 1.16 20.85
C ASN A 290 10.48 2.16 20.63
N ASP A 291 10.88 2.39 19.37
CA ASP A 291 11.95 3.31 19.00
C ASP A 291 11.59 4.78 19.32
N THR A 292 10.30 5.15 19.24
CA THR A 292 9.83 6.49 19.62
C THR A 292 10.06 6.75 21.11
N ASP A 293 9.75 5.80 21.98
CA ASP A 293 9.98 5.91 23.42
C ASP A 293 11.47 6.00 23.74
N LYS A 294 12.27 5.17 23.07
CA LYS A 294 13.73 5.14 23.24
C LYS A 294 14.37 6.44 22.79
N MET A 295 13.95 6.98 21.65
CA MET A 295 14.40 8.27 21.14
C MET A 295 14.00 9.42 22.07
N LEU A 296 12.79 9.39 22.63
CA LEU A 296 12.34 10.38 23.60
C LEU A 296 13.22 10.37 24.85
N LEU A 297 13.51 9.20 25.41
CA LEU A 297 14.42 9.06 26.56
C LEU A 297 15.86 9.47 26.23
N GLN A 298 16.34 9.16 25.02
CA GLN A 298 17.67 9.58 24.55
C GLN A 298 17.77 11.11 24.40
N ASN A 299 16.75 11.76 23.84
CA ASN A 299 16.70 13.22 23.68
C ASN A 299 16.75 13.91 25.05
N VAL A 300 16.02 13.40 26.04
CA VAL A 300 16.06 13.90 27.42
C VAL A 300 17.43 13.66 28.05
N ALA A 301 18.04 12.49 27.84
CA ALA A 301 19.36 12.19 28.38
C ALA A 301 20.45 13.11 27.82
N ALA A 302 20.30 13.56 26.57
CA ALA A 302 21.22 14.45 25.86
C ALA A 302 21.12 15.94 26.27
N ILE A 303 20.13 16.33 27.09
CA ILE A 303 20.03 17.70 27.62
C ILE A 303 21.24 17.98 28.53
N THR A 304 22.02 19.00 28.17
CA THR A 304 23.26 19.36 28.89
C THR A 304 23.03 20.27 30.09
N ASP A 305 21.96 21.08 30.09
CA ASP A 305 21.59 21.95 31.21
C ASP A 305 20.95 21.13 32.35
N PRO A 306 21.57 21.03 33.54
CA PRO A 306 21.05 20.26 34.66
C PRO A 306 19.69 20.76 35.17
N ALA A 307 19.42 22.07 35.13
CA ALA A 307 18.17 22.64 35.62
C ALA A 307 17.00 22.28 34.69
N GLN A 308 17.21 22.44 33.38
CA GLN A 308 16.23 22.05 32.36
C GLN A 308 16.03 20.52 32.32
N LYS A 309 17.10 19.75 32.50
CA LYS A 309 17.00 18.29 32.54
C LYS A 309 16.16 17.81 33.72
N ALA A 310 16.34 18.37 34.91
CA ALA A 310 15.60 17.97 36.10
C ALA A 310 14.08 18.19 35.96
N THR A 311 13.64 19.23 35.23
CA THR A 311 12.21 19.53 35.03
C THR A 311 11.56 18.67 33.94
N ILE A 312 12.32 18.19 32.96
CA ILE A 312 11.81 17.39 31.83
C ILE A 312 11.96 15.88 32.07
N GLU A 313 13.02 15.45 32.76
CA GLU A 313 13.37 14.03 32.85
C GLU A 313 12.36 13.21 33.65
N ALA A 314 12.02 13.65 34.88
CA ALA A 314 11.10 12.90 35.72
C ALA A 314 9.71 12.73 35.06
N PRO A 315 9.10 13.79 34.49
CA PRO A 315 7.79 13.63 33.88
C PRO A 315 7.81 12.83 32.56
N VAL A 316 8.85 12.97 31.72
CA VAL A 316 8.98 12.13 30.50
C VAL A 316 9.19 10.66 30.86
N ARG A 317 9.98 10.36 31.89
CA ARG A 317 10.14 8.99 32.38
C ARG A 317 8.83 8.42 32.93
N ALA A 318 8.06 9.22 33.66
CA ALA A 318 6.74 8.82 34.16
C ALA A 318 5.77 8.52 33.01
N PHE A 319 5.79 9.34 31.95
CA PHE A 319 5.01 9.10 30.73
C PHE A 319 5.38 7.78 30.03
N VAL A 320 6.67 7.54 29.79
CA VAL A 320 7.14 6.30 29.15
C VAL A 320 6.87 5.07 30.02
N ALA A 321 7.04 5.18 31.34
CA ALA A 321 6.67 4.11 32.27
C ALA A 321 5.16 3.84 32.27
N GLY A 322 4.34 4.88 32.15
CA GLY A 322 2.89 4.75 31.99
C GLY A 322 2.51 4.02 30.70
N LEU A 323 3.18 4.31 29.58
CA LEU A 323 3.00 3.58 28.31
C LEU A 323 3.36 2.10 28.45
N GLN A 324 4.49 1.80 29.10
CA GLN A 324 4.90 0.42 29.35
C GLN A 324 3.87 -0.34 30.19
N GLU A 325 3.30 0.30 31.22
CA GLU A 325 2.28 -0.32 32.07
C GLU A 325 0.96 -0.56 31.33
N ASP A 326 0.51 0.42 30.54
CA ASP A 326 -0.67 0.27 29.69
C ASP A 326 -0.49 -0.88 28.69
N ARG A 327 0.69 -0.99 28.05
CA ARG A 327 1.01 -2.09 27.12
C ARG A 327 1.08 -3.45 27.81
N LYS A 328 1.64 -3.53 29.02
CA LYS A 328 1.63 -4.76 29.85
C LYS A 328 0.20 -5.20 30.15
N SER A 329 -0.65 -4.26 30.56
CA SER A 329 -2.07 -4.51 30.83
C SER A 329 -2.79 -5.06 29.61
N LEU A 330 -2.61 -4.44 28.44
CA LEU A 330 -3.20 -4.91 27.18
C LEU A 330 -2.76 -6.34 26.83
N PHE A 331 -1.46 -6.63 26.90
CA PHE A 331 -0.92 -7.97 26.64
C PHE A 331 -1.53 -8.99 27.62
N TRP A 332 -1.44 -8.72 28.93
CA TRP A 332 -1.95 -9.64 29.95
C TRP A 332 -3.46 -9.88 29.80
N GLY A 333 -4.23 -8.83 29.55
CA GLY A 333 -5.67 -8.92 29.29
C GLY A 333 -5.99 -9.87 28.13
N ASP A 334 -5.24 -9.80 27.03
CA ASP A 334 -5.46 -10.68 25.89
C ASP A 334 -4.97 -12.11 26.10
N LEU A 335 -3.94 -12.35 26.93
CA LEU A 335 -3.56 -13.70 27.37
C LEU A 335 -4.71 -14.37 28.12
N VAL A 336 -5.27 -13.68 29.12
CA VAL A 336 -6.38 -14.19 29.94
C VAL A 336 -7.65 -14.38 29.08
N ARG A 337 -7.98 -13.39 28.25
CA ARG A 337 -9.13 -13.45 27.34
C ARG A 337 -9.04 -14.64 26.39
N SER A 338 -7.89 -14.84 25.77
CA SER A 338 -7.67 -15.95 24.83
C SER A 338 -7.72 -17.29 25.54
N LEU A 339 -7.17 -17.39 26.75
CA LEU A 339 -7.25 -18.61 27.57
C LEU A 339 -8.71 -18.95 27.92
N LEU A 340 -9.52 -17.94 28.28
CA LEU A 340 -10.94 -18.12 28.56
C LEU A 340 -11.68 -18.66 27.32
N PHE A 341 -11.53 -18.03 26.15
CA PHE A 341 -12.19 -18.49 24.93
C PHE A 341 -11.73 -19.89 24.49
N CYS A 342 -10.44 -20.20 24.60
CA CYS A 342 -9.91 -21.53 24.33
C CYS A 342 -10.50 -22.57 25.29
N SER A 343 -10.63 -22.23 26.58
CA SER A 343 -11.19 -23.12 27.60
C SER A 343 -12.67 -23.38 27.37
N LEU A 344 -13.44 -22.35 27.02
CA LEU A 344 -14.85 -22.48 26.65
C LEU A 344 -15.03 -23.34 25.38
N ALA A 345 -14.21 -23.08 24.35
CA ALA A 345 -14.23 -23.88 23.13
C ALA A 345 -13.85 -25.35 23.40
N ALA A 346 -12.85 -25.59 24.26
CA ALA A 346 -12.48 -26.93 24.70
C ALA A 346 -13.62 -27.63 25.45
N GLY A 347 -14.37 -26.91 26.29
CA GLY A 347 -15.55 -27.43 26.98
C GLY A 347 -16.68 -27.82 26.01
N VAL A 348 -16.95 -26.99 25.01
CA VAL A 348 -17.94 -27.30 23.95
C VAL A 348 -17.51 -28.52 23.13
N LEU A 349 -16.22 -28.61 22.76
CA LEU A 349 -15.67 -29.78 22.06
C LEU A 349 -15.73 -31.04 22.93
N TYR A 350 -15.39 -30.94 24.21
CA TYR A 350 -15.48 -32.04 25.16
C TYR A 350 -16.90 -32.61 25.21
N ALA A 351 -17.91 -31.74 25.31
CA ALA A 351 -19.30 -32.16 25.32
C ALA A 351 -19.70 -32.81 23.98
N ALA A 352 -19.29 -32.26 22.83
CA ALA A 352 -19.52 -32.92 21.54
C ALA A 352 -18.89 -34.31 21.42
N LEU A 353 -17.68 -34.50 21.96
CA LEU A 353 -16.97 -35.78 21.90
C LEU A 353 -17.47 -36.81 22.93
N LYS A 354 -18.01 -36.37 24.07
CA LYS A 354 -18.41 -37.27 25.19
C LYS A 354 -19.90 -37.41 25.42
N THR A 355 -20.68 -36.33 25.28
CA THR A 355 -22.12 -36.33 25.58
C THR A 355 -22.99 -36.39 24.33
N LYS A 356 -22.37 -36.59 23.15
CA LYS A 356 -23.05 -36.74 21.83
C LYS A 356 -24.03 -35.60 21.51
N ILE A 357 -23.62 -34.35 21.75
CA ILE A 357 -24.36 -33.17 21.27
C ILE A 357 -24.57 -33.29 19.75
N ASN A 358 -25.75 -32.89 19.27
CA ASN A 358 -26.01 -32.89 17.83
C ASN A 358 -25.09 -31.88 17.09
N PRO A 359 -24.80 -32.10 15.80
CA PRO A 359 -23.89 -31.22 15.05
C PRO A 359 -24.28 -29.74 15.07
N ILE A 360 -25.59 -29.47 15.08
CA ILE A 360 -26.14 -28.10 15.12
C ILE A 360 -25.74 -27.39 16.41
N GLY A 361 -25.88 -28.04 17.57
CA GLY A 361 -25.52 -27.47 18.87
C GLY A 361 -24.02 -27.18 18.97
N LEU A 362 -23.16 -28.04 18.40
CA LEU A 362 -21.73 -27.78 18.34
C LEU A 362 -21.41 -26.54 17.47
N VAL A 363 -21.96 -26.47 16.26
CA VAL A 363 -21.74 -25.33 15.36
C VAL A 363 -22.28 -24.04 15.97
N ALA A 364 -23.47 -24.08 16.58
CA ALA A 364 -24.05 -22.90 17.23
C ALA A 364 -23.20 -22.44 18.43
N GLY A 365 -22.80 -23.36 19.31
CA GLY A 365 -21.98 -23.04 20.48
C GLY A 365 -20.63 -22.43 20.10
N LEU A 366 -19.90 -23.07 19.18
CA LEU A 366 -18.63 -22.53 18.70
C LEU A 366 -18.81 -21.26 17.86
N GLY A 367 -19.88 -21.18 17.07
CA GLY A 367 -20.20 -20.01 16.26
C GLY A 367 -20.46 -18.78 17.11
N VAL A 368 -21.21 -18.92 18.22
CA VAL A 368 -21.41 -17.84 19.19
C VAL A 368 -20.08 -17.45 19.84
N LEU A 369 -19.26 -18.41 20.26
CA LEU A 369 -17.94 -18.10 20.84
C LEU A 369 -17.04 -17.35 19.86
N VAL A 370 -16.94 -17.81 18.61
CA VAL A 370 -16.17 -17.13 17.55
C VAL A 370 -16.71 -15.73 17.29
N LEU A 371 -18.04 -15.57 17.23
CA LEU A 371 -18.68 -14.28 17.02
C LEU A 371 -18.34 -13.31 18.15
N VAL A 372 -18.50 -13.70 19.41
CA VAL A 372 -18.18 -12.83 20.56
C VAL A 372 -16.68 -12.52 20.61
N ASP A 373 -15.84 -13.51 20.35
CA ASP A 373 -14.38 -13.38 20.36
C ASP A 373 -13.85 -12.39 19.31
N VAL A 374 -14.25 -12.57 18.05
CA VAL A 374 -13.79 -11.74 16.93
C VAL A 374 -14.50 -10.38 16.92
N PHE A 375 -15.82 -10.35 17.10
CA PHE A 375 -16.59 -9.11 17.05
C PHE A 375 -16.23 -8.17 18.20
N GLY A 376 -15.94 -8.70 19.40
CA GLY A 376 -15.53 -7.90 20.55
C GLY A 376 -14.23 -7.13 20.32
N ILE A 377 -13.34 -7.63 19.46
CA ILE A 377 -12.10 -6.94 19.07
C ILE A 377 -12.34 -6.02 17.88
N ASN A 378 -13.04 -6.49 16.86
CA ASN A 378 -13.32 -5.71 15.65
C ASN A 378 -14.10 -4.43 15.97
N ALA A 379 -15.00 -4.47 16.95
CA ALA A 379 -15.76 -3.30 17.39
C ALA A 379 -14.89 -2.19 18.01
N ASN A 380 -13.62 -2.43 18.34
CA ASN A 380 -12.69 -1.36 18.74
C ASN A 380 -12.10 -0.60 17.54
N TYR A 381 -12.07 -1.24 16.37
CA TYR A 381 -11.48 -0.68 15.14
C TYR A 381 -12.53 -0.21 14.14
N LEU A 382 -13.72 -0.80 14.16
CA LEU A 382 -14.86 -0.45 13.33
C LEU A 382 -16.15 -0.52 14.15
N SER A 383 -16.62 0.65 14.59
CA SER A 383 -17.79 0.84 15.44
C SER A 383 -18.71 1.93 14.91
N SER A 384 -19.87 2.12 15.56
CA SER A 384 -20.75 3.27 15.30
C SER A 384 -20.03 4.62 15.42
N LYS A 385 -18.97 4.72 16.23
CA LYS A 385 -18.16 5.95 16.39
C LYS A 385 -17.32 6.30 15.17
N ASN A 386 -17.10 5.34 14.26
CA ASN A 386 -16.39 5.57 13.01
C ASN A 386 -17.31 6.08 11.90
N PHE A 387 -18.62 5.97 12.08
CA PHE A 387 -19.60 6.56 11.17
C PHE A 387 -19.84 8.01 11.60
N ILE A 388 -19.65 8.92 10.66
CA ILE A 388 -19.95 10.34 10.80
C ILE A 388 -21.19 10.66 9.98
N ASP A 389 -21.93 11.69 10.39
CA ASP A 389 -23.08 12.16 9.62
C ASP A 389 -22.62 12.66 8.25
N ALA A 390 -23.49 12.52 7.24
CA ALA A 390 -23.16 12.99 5.89
C ALA A 390 -22.81 14.48 5.87
N GLU A 391 -23.46 15.27 6.74
CA GLU A 391 -23.15 16.70 6.91
C GLU A 391 -21.74 16.92 7.46
N GLU A 392 -21.33 16.19 8.52
CA GLU A 392 -19.96 16.25 9.06
C GLU A 392 -18.92 15.82 8.03
N ASN A 393 -19.18 14.74 7.28
CA ASN A 393 -18.31 14.35 6.18
C ASN A 393 -18.19 15.45 5.12
N ASN A 394 -19.32 16.09 4.77
CA ASN A 394 -19.32 17.19 3.81
C ASN A 394 -18.58 18.43 4.34
N GLN A 395 -18.53 18.65 5.66
CA GLN A 395 -17.73 19.73 6.26
C GLN A 395 -16.24 19.59 5.96
N ALA A 396 -15.71 18.36 5.85
CA ALA A 396 -14.33 18.12 5.43
C ALA A 396 -14.04 18.56 3.98
N PHE A 397 -15.08 18.75 3.17
CA PHE A 397 -15.04 19.24 1.78
C PHE A 397 -15.61 20.65 1.63
N VAL A 398 -15.73 21.42 2.72
CA VAL A 398 -16.00 22.85 2.62
C VAL A 398 -14.70 23.56 2.20
N PRO A 399 -14.73 24.36 1.12
CA PRO A 399 -13.53 25.07 0.67
C PRO A 399 -13.08 26.06 1.75
N SER A 400 -11.77 26.07 2.03
CA SER A 400 -11.18 27.09 2.90
C SER A 400 -11.31 28.50 2.28
N ALA A 401 -10.99 29.54 3.05
CA ALA A 401 -10.88 30.90 2.51
C ALA A 401 -9.86 30.98 1.36
N ALA A 402 -8.76 30.24 1.48
CA ALA A 402 -7.74 30.14 0.42
C ALA A 402 -8.30 29.46 -0.83
N ASP A 403 -9.04 28.35 -0.67
CA ASP A 403 -9.68 27.65 -1.79
C ASP A 403 -10.70 28.55 -2.49
N THR A 404 -11.54 29.23 -1.72
CA THR A 404 -12.57 30.16 -2.23
C THR A 404 -11.95 31.32 -3.00
N GLN A 405 -10.80 31.84 -2.55
CA GLN A 405 -10.07 32.87 -3.27
C GLN A 405 -9.53 32.34 -4.61
N ILE A 406 -8.92 31.15 -4.61
CA ILE A 406 -8.33 30.54 -5.80
C ILE A 406 -9.42 30.15 -6.82
N LEU A 407 -10.55 29.63 -6.38
CA LEU A 407 -11.67 29.20 -7.25
C LEU A 407 -12.32 30.35 -8.05
N ARG A 408 -11.99 31.61 -7.75
CA ARG A 408 -12.39 32.77 -8.57
C ARG A 408 -11.62 32.86 -9.87
N ASP A 409 -10.42 32.26 -9.94
CA ASP A 409 -9.67 32.13 -11.18
C ASP A 409 -10.27 30.97 -12.00
N THR A 410 -10.80 31.28 -13.18
CA THR A 410 -11.33 30.27 -14.11
C THR A 410 -10.29 29.77 -15.11
N GLY A 411 -9.03 30.22 -15.00
CA GLY A 411 -7.93 29.87 -15.87
C GLY A 411 -7.37 28.45 -15.66
N TYR A 412 -6.35 28.12 -16.45
CA TYR A 412 -5.63 26.85 -16.30
C TYR A 412 -4.38 27.04 -15.43
N TYR A 413 -4.47 26.65 -14.17
CA TYR A 413 -3.39 26.73 -13.17
C TYR A 413 -3.23 25.42 -12.39
N ARG A 414 -2.10 25.31 -11.67
CA ARG A 414 -1.89 24.33 -10.60
C ARG A 414 -1.61 24.98 -9.24
N VAL A 415 -1.87 24.22 -8.19
CA VAL A 415 -1.74 24.65 -6.79
C VAL A 415 -0.75 23.76 -6.05
N LEU A 416 0.13 24.37 -5.24
CA LEU A 416 0.96 23.66 -4.27
C LEU A 416 0.55 24.07 -2.85
N ASN A 417 0.12 23.09 -2.06
CA ASN A 417 -0.29 23.32 -0.67
C ASN A 417 0.84 22.93 0.28
N LEU A 418 1.36 23.91 1.02
CA LEU A 418 2.50 23.82 1.92
C LEU A 418 2.10 23.97 3.39
N THR A 419 0.81 23.93 3.73
CA THR A 419 0.33 24.03 5.13
C THR A 419 0.87 22.93 6.04
N GLN A 420 1.20 21.76 5.47
CA GLN A 420 1.84 20.63 6.16
C GLN A 420 3.35 20.53 5.87
N GLY A 421 3.97 21.62 5.41
CA GLY A 421 5.36 21.65 4.99
C GLY A 421 5.60 21.01 3.62
N ILE A 422 6.85 21.11 3.15
CA ILE A 422 7.23 20.69 1.79
C ILE A 422 7.12 19.17 1.58
N GLU A 423 7.47 18.37 2.58
CA GLU A 423 7.30 16.91 2.50
C GLU A 423 5.82 16.52 2.52
N GLY A 424 5.01 17.16 3.37
CA GLY A 424 3.57 16.95 3.43
C GLY A 424 2.88 17.24 2.09
N ALA A 425 3.33 18.27 1.36
CA ALA A 425 2.79 18.62 0.05
C ALA A 425 2.85 17.47 -0.98
N PHE A 426 3.85 16.59 -0.89
CA PHE A 426 4.08 15.48 -1.84
C PHE A 426 3.78 14.09 -1.28
N ASN A 427 3.42 14.01 0.01
CA ASN A 427 3.09 12.76 0.71
C ASN A 427 1.70 12.77 1.36
N ALA A 428 0.94 13.85 1.23
CA ALA A 428 -0.45 13.99 1.63
C ALA A 428 -1.24 14.77 0.55
N GLY A 429 -2.34 15.45 0.92
CA GLY A 429 -2.98 16.46 0.06
C GLY A 429 -4.18 16.01 -0.78
N ALA A 430 -4.85 14.91 -0.40
CA ALA A 430 -6.05 14.44 -1.10
C ALA A 430 -7.15 15.52 -1.21
N ILE A 431 -7.34 16.32 -0.15
CA ILE A 431 -8.32 17.42 -0.13
C ILE A 431 -7.94 18.54 -1.12
N THR A 432 -6.66 18.92 -1.21
CA THR A 432 -6.20 19.91 -2.20
C THR A 432 -6.54 19.47 -3.64
N ALA A 433 -6.37 18.18 -3.93
CA ALA A 433 -6.67 17.62 -5.25
C ALA A 433 -8.17 17.55 -5.57
N TYR A 434 -9.04 17.61 -4.55
CA TYR A 434 -10.50 17.66 -4.73
C TYR A 434 -10.93 19.01 -5.31
N PHE A 435 -10.34 20.11 -4.84
CA PHE A 435 -10.68 21.46 -5.30
C PHE A 435 -9.83 21.95 -6.47
N HIS A 436 -8.56 21.53 -6.55
CA HIS A 436 -7.59 22.12 -7.47
C HIS A 436 -6.73 21.08 -8.17
N ARG A 437 -6.16 21.47 -9.32
CA ARG A 437 -5.09 20.70 -9.98
C ARG A 437 -3.82 20.79 -9.13
N SER A 438 -3.57 19.80 -8.27
CA SER A 438 -2.41 19.83 -7.37
C SER A 438 -1.11 19.46 -8.10
N VAL A 439 -0.03 20.18 -7.78
CA VAL A 439 1.36 19.79 -8.15
C VAL A 439 1.86 18.65 -7.28
N GLY A 440 1.31 18.53 -6.07
CA GLY A 440 1.69 17.58 -5.05
C GLY A 440 0.87 16.29 -5.09
N GLY A 441 0.72 15.67 -3.92
CA GLY A 441 -0.11 14.48 -3.76
C GLY A 441 0.68 13.19 -3.50
N TYR A 442 0.06 12.33 -2.67
CA TYR A 442 0.54 10.97 -2.42
C TYR A 442 0.09 9.99 -3.51
N HIS A 443 1.00 9.14 -3.97
CA HIS A 443 0.65 7.97 -4.78
C HIS A 443 1.67 6.83 -4.55
N PRO A 444 1.24 5.59 -4.21
CA PRO A 444 2.15 4.50 -3.87
C PRO A 444 2.89 3.90 -5.08
N ALA A 445 2.54 4.31 -6.30
CA ALA A 445 3.25 3.95 -7.53
C ALA A 445 3.43 5.21 -8.40
N LYS A 446 4.01 6.27 -7.81
CA LYS A 446 4.28 7.54 -8.50
C LYS A 446 5.28 7.33 -9.64
N LEU A 447 5.17 8.10 -10.73
CA LEU A 447 6.16 8.09 -11.82
C LEU A 447 7.56 8.40 -11.27
N SER A 448 8.57 7.59 -11.63
CA SER A 448 9.93 7.74 -11.10
C SER A 448 10.51 9.08 -11.43
N LEU A 449 10.36 9.54 -12.67
CA LEU A 449 10.85 10.85 -13.09
C LEU A 449 10.26 12.00 -12.26
N TYR A 450 9.01 11.87 -11.80
CA TYR A 450 8.37 12.89 -10.97
C TYR A 450 8.80 12.74 -9.51
N GLN A 451 9.01 11.51 -9.03
CA GLN A 451 9.62 11.26 -7.73
C GLN A 451 11.05 11.83 -7.67
N ASP A 452 11.84 11.67 -8.72
CA ASP A 452 13.18 12.26 -8.81
C ASP A 452 13.10 13.79 -8.79
N LEU A 453 12.15 14.38 -9.52
CA LEU A 453 11.93 15.83 -9.48
C LEU A 453 11.58 16.30 -8.06
N ILE A 454 10.75 15.54 -7.34
CA ILE A 454 10.40 15.84 -5.95
C ILE A 454 11.66 15.84 -5.07
N GLU A 455 12.40 14.73 -5.07
CA GLU A 455 13.55 14.51 -4.18
C GLU A 455 14.75 15.40 -4.51
N LYS A 456 14.97 15.68 -5.81
CA LYS A 456 16.14 16.43 -6.27
C LYS A 456 15.87 17.92 -6.46
N GLN A 457 14.61 18.33 -6.62
CA GLN A 457 14.26 19.73 -6.87
C GLN A 457 13.18 20.24 -5.91
N LEU A 458 11.97 19.68 -5.91
CA LEU A 458 10.83 20.32 -5.24
C LEU A 458 10.99 20.41 -3.72
N TYR A 459 11.65 19.44 -3.07
CA TYR A 459 11.99 19.52 -1.64
C TYR A 459 12.95 20.66 -1.27
N LYS A 460 13.61 21.29 -2.25
CA LYS A 460 14.47 22.47 -2.03
C LYS A 460 13.68 23.79 -1.92
N PHE A 461 12.36 23.75 -1.75
CA PHE A 461 11.54 24.97 -1.62
C PHE A 461 12.11 25.92 -0.56
N PRO A 462 12.20 27.25 -0.81
CA PRO A 462 11.68 27.97 -1.99
C PRO A 462 12.63 28.03 -3.19
N ASN A 463 13.84 27.47 -3.12
CA ASN A 463 14.84 27.56 -4.20
C ASN A 463 14.39 26.83 -5.48
N CYS A 464 13.36 25.99 -5.41
CA CYS A 464 12.76 25.29 -6.54
C CYS A 464 11.70 26.11 -7.31
N LEU A 465 11.51 27.41 -7.01
CA LEU A 465 10.52 28.26 -7.70
C LEU A 465 10.60 28.20 -9.23
N PRO A 466 11.79 28.21 -9.90
CA PRO A 466 11.85 28.01 -11.35
C PRO A 466 11.24 26.68 -11.81
N VAL A 467 11.43 25.61 -11.05
CA VAL A 467 10.80 24.30 -11.33
C VAL A 467 9.28 24.39 -11.15
N LEU A 468 8.79 25.09 -10.12
CA LEU A 468 7.36 25.33 -9.94
C LEU A 468 6.74 26.17 -11.05
N ASN A 469 7.47 27.14 -11.60
CA ASN A 469 7.04 27.97 -12.72
C ASN A 469 6.76 27.14 -13.97
N MET A 470 7.66 26.21 -14.30
CA MET A 470 7.47 25.31 -15.47
C MET A 470 6.39 24.26 -15.25
N LEU A 471 6.04 23.95 -14.00
CA LEU A 471 4.88 23.11 -13.64
C LEU A 471 3.56 23.89 -13.62
N ASN A 472 3.54 25.14 -14.07
CA ASN A 472 2.36 26.01 -14.07
C ASN A 472 1.74 26.20 -12.68
N THR A 473 2.60 26.29 -11.66
CA THR A 473 2.16 26.48 -10.26
C THR A 473 1.87 27.96 -10.03
N LYS A 474 0.60 28.36 -10.13
CA LYS A 474 0.18 29.76 -9.95
C LYS A 474 -0.11 30.11 -8.51
N TYR A 475 -0.64 29.18 -7.72
CA TYR A 475 -1.00 29.44 -6.32
C TYR A 475 -0.24 28.54 -5.36
N LEU A 476 0.34 29.17 -4.35
CA LEU A 476 0.93 28.52 -3.19
C LEU A 476 0.01 28.76 -1.99
N ILE A 477 -0.37 27.70 -1.29
CA ILE A 477 -1.11 27.81 -0.03
C ILE A 477 -0.11 27.61 1.10
N LEU A 478 0.09 28.65 1.91
CA LEU A 478 1.09 28.67 3.00
C LEU A 478 0.37 28.75 4.35
N PRO A 479 0.96 28.20 5.43
CA PRO A 479 0.46 28.48 6.76
C PRO A 479 0.81 29.91 7.16
N ASN A 480 -0.18 30.68 7.61
CA ASN A 480 0.06 32.00 8.19
C ASN A 480 0.92 31.86 9.46
N PRO A 481 2.07 32.55 9.59
CA PRO A 481 2.97 32.36 10.72
C PRO A 481 2.37 32.67 12.10
N GLN A 482 1.34 33.52 12.16
CA GLN A 482 0.71 33.95 13.42
C GLN A 482 -0.54 33.11 13.77
N THR A 483 -1.31 32.69 12.78
CA THR A 483 -2.62 32.05 12.99
C THR A 483 -2.67 30.59 12.54
N ASN A 484 -1.62 30.11 11.86
CA ASN A 484 -1.56 28.82 11.15
C ASN A 484 -2.68 28.59 10.12
N GLN A 485 -3.48 29.61 9.82
CA GLN A 485 -4.54 29.52 8.82
C GLN A 485 -3.96 29.52 7.41
N PRO A 486 -4.57 28.79 6.45
CA PRO A 486 -4.12 28.78 5.07
C PRO A 486 -4.23 30.17 4.41
N THR A 487 -3.13 30.66 3.84
CA THR A 487 -3.10 31.90 3.06
C THR A 487 -2.61 31.64 1.64
N VAL A 488 -3.13 32.41 0.68
CA VAL A 488 -2.77 32.28 -0.74
C VAL A 488 -1.64 33.24 -1.06
N GLN A 489 -0.58 32.72 -1.66
CA GLN A 489 0.45 33.49 -2.33
C GLN A 489 0.39 33.18 -3.84
N GLU A 490 0.24 34.22 -4.65
CA GLU A 490 0.30 34.10 -6.10
C GLU A 490 1.76 34.08 -6.58
N ASN A 491 2.09 33.08 -7.40
CA ASN A 491 3.31 33.00 -8.16
C ASN A 491 3.08 33.57 -9.57
N THR A 492 3.43 34.84 -9.74
CA THR A 492 3.25 35.57 -11.00
C THR A 492 4.16 35.09 -12.14
N ASN A 493 5.12 34.20 -11.85
CA ASN A 493 6.04 33.66 -12.85
C ASN A 493 5.62 32.29 -13.42
N ALA A 494 4.42 31.80 -13.10
CA ALA A 494 3.89 30.57 -13.69
C ALA A 494 3.82 30.68 -15.23
N LEU A 495 4.35 29.70 -15.95
CA LEU A 495 4.53 29.78 -17.40
C LEU A 495 3.31 29.35 -18.23
N GLY A 496 2.20 29.00 -17.59
CA GLY A 496 1.01 28.48 -18.27
C GLY A 496 1.13 27.03 -18.70
N ALA A 497 0.14 26.56 -19.47
CA ALA A 497 0.05 25.17 -19.93
C ALA A 497 1.14 24.80 -20.95
N ALA A 498 1.63 25.79 -21.71
CA ALA A 498 2.73 25.66 -22.66
C ALA A 498 3.35 27.04 -22.92
N TRP A 499 4.63 27.06 -23.31
CA TRP A 499 5.34 28.28 -23.68
C TRP A 499 6.42 27.98 -24.74
N LEU A 500 6.91 29.05 -25.37
CA LEU A 500 7.93 28.99 -26.43
C LEU A 500 9.27 29.50 -25.87
N VAL A 501 10.31 28.66 -25.94
CA VAL A 501 11.64 28.99 -25.40
C VAL A 501 12.51 29.71 -26.44
N LYS A 502 13.49 30.47 -25.97
CA LYS A 502 14.49 31.15 -26.83
C LYS A 502 15.58 30.21 -27.32
N GLY A 503 15.88 29.15 -26.56
CA GLY A 503 16.99 28.25 -26.85
C GLY A 503 16.89 26.90 -26.13
N ILE A 504 17.79 26.01 -26.54
CA ILE A 504 17.94 24.67 -25.97
C ILE A 504 19.32 24.58 -25.32
N ARG A 505 19.36 24.13 -24.06
CA ARG A 505 20.60 23.78 -23.37
C ARG A 505 20.71 22.27 -23.29
N THR A 506 21.80 21.72 -23.80
CA THR A 506 22.07 20.28 -23.69
C THR A 506 22.86 19.97 -22.42
N ALA A 507 22.56 18.85 -21.78
CA ALA A 507 23.34 18.31 -20.66
C ALA A 507 23.60 16.81 -20.85
N GLN A 508 24.74 16.31 -20.35
CA GLN A 508 25.18 14.93 -20.57
C GLN A 508 24.50 13.97 -19.59
N GLY A 509 23.46 13.28 -20.04
CA GLY A 509 22.76 12.27 -19.27
C GLY A 509 21.70 12.84 -18.28
N PRO A 510 20.86 11.96 -17.71
CA PRO A 510 19.73 12.36 -16.86
C PRO A 510 20.13 13.15 -15.61
N SER A 511 21.27 12.80 -14.99
CA SER A 511 21.76 13.47 -13.78
C SER A 511 22.17 14.91 -14.05
N ALA A 512 22.89 15.16 -15.15
CA ALA A 512 23.28 16.51 -15.54
C ALA A 512 22.08 17.36 -15.98
N VAL A 513 21.08 16.75 -16.64
CA VAL A 513 19.80 17.40 -16.95
C VAL A 513 19.10 17.83 -15.66
N MET A 514 18.99 16.94 -14.67
CA MET A 514 18.37 17.24 -13.37
C MET A 514 19.14 18.33 -12.60
N GLN A 515 20.48 18.27 -12.57
CA GLN A 515 21.30 19.28 -11.91
C GLN A 515 21.20 20.65 -12.58
N ALA A 516 21.08 20.70 -13.91
CA ALA A 516 20.91 21.95 -14.63
C ALA A 516 19.61 22.69 -14.26
N LEU A 517 18.63 22.00 -13.65
CA LEU A 517 17.42 22.63 -13.12
C LEU A 517 17.67 23.49 -11.86
N ASP A 518 18.82 23.33 -11.19
CA ASP A 518 19.17 24.14 -10.01
C ASP A 518 19.31 25.63 -10.36
N GLN A 519 19.73 25.93 -11.60
CA GLN A 519 20.00 27.29 -12.07
C GLN A 519 19.70 27.42 -13.57
N PHE A 520 18.43 27.71 -13.89
CA PHE A 520 18.00 28.04 -15.24
C PHE A 520 16.76 28.92 -15.24
N ASN A 521 16.55 29.66 -16.34
CA ASN A 521 15.29 30.34 -16.60
C ASN A 521 14.41 29.45 -17.51
N PRO A 522 13.36 28.80 -16.97
CA PRO A 522 12.51 27.91 -17.75
C PRO A 522 11.75 28.63 -18.87
N ALA A 523 11.48 29.93 -18.74
CA ALA A 523 10.79 30.71 -19.77
C ALA A 523 11.63 30.84 -21.06
N ASP A 524 12.95 30.83 -20.91
CA ASP A 524 13.88 31.12 -22.00
C ASP A 524 14.58 29.88 -22.53
N THR A 525 14.77 28.85 -21.70
CA THR A 525 15.60 27.70 -22.04
C THR A 525 14.94 26.39 -21.68
N ALA A 526 14.84 25.47 -22.64
CA ALA A 526 14.55 24.07 -22.36
C ALA A 526 15.87 23.29 -22.24
N ILE A 527 15.97 22.45 -21.21
CA ILE A 527 17.12 21.58 -20.99
C ILE A 527 16.81 20.19 -21.53
N VAL A 528 17.71 19.64 -22.33
CA VAL A 528 17.55 18.30 -22.91
C VAL A 528 18.81 17.47 -22.73
N ASP A 529 18.65 16.15 -22.74
CA ASP A 529 19.80 15.25 -22.80
C ASP A 529 20.54 15.46 -24.13
N ALA A 530 21.87 15.53 -24.09
CA ALA A 530 22.73 15.66 -25.26
C ALA A 530 22.47 14.55 -26.30
N ALA A 531 22.09 13.34 -25.87
CA ALA A 531 21.72 12.23 -26.76
C ALA A 531 20.47 12.52 -27.61
N LEU A 532 19.65 13.50 -27.21
CA LEU A 532 18.44 13.92 -27.91
C LEU A 532 18.66 15.14 -28.80
N ALA A 533 19.80 15.82 -28.71
CA ALA A 533 20.06 17.07 -29.43
C ALA A 533 19.92 16.91 -30.96
N ALA A 534 20.36 15.79 -31.52
CA ALA A 534 20.25 15.50 -32.96
C ALA A 534 18.80 15.36 -33.46
N ARG A 535 17.84 15.16 -32.55
CA ARG A 535 16.42 15.03 -32.88
C ARG A 535 15.68 16.37 -32.88
N ILE A 536 16.34 17.45 -32.47
CA ILE A 536 15.77 18.80 -32.37
C ILE A 536 16.15 19.59 -33.63
N GLN A 537 15.14 20.11 -34.32
CA GLN A 537 15.34 20.91 -35.53
C GLN A 537 15.53 22.39 -35.20
N PHE A 538 14.90 22.89 -34.14
CA PHE A 538 15.02 24.26 -33.68
C PHE A 538 16.48 24.66 -33.40
N LYS A 539 16.91 25.80 -33.98
CA LYS A 539 18.29 26.32 -33.89
C LYS A 539 18.44 27.54 -32.98
N GLY A 540 17.38 27.90 -32.24
CA GLY A 540 17.35 29.07 -31.38
C GLY A 540 16.73 30.30 -32.03
N GLY A 541 16.40 31.28 -31.19
CA GLY A 541 15.70 32.50 -31.58
C GLY A 541 14.22 32.45 -31.17
N ARG A 542 13.69 33.58 -30.71
CA ARG A 542 12.28 33.70 -30.31
C ARG A 542 11.62 34.78 -31.15
N ASP A 543 10.53 34.42 -31.80
CA ASP A 543 9.60 35.40 -32.33
C ASP A 543 8.87 36.05 -31.13
N SER A 544 9.05 37.36 -30.97
CA SER A 544 8.49 38.11 -29.84
C SER A 544 6.97 38.17 -29.85
N LEU A 545 6.35 37.97 -31.03
CA LEU A 545 4.89 37.92 -31.20
C LEU A 545 4.35 36.49 -31.16
N ALA A 546 5.22 35.49 -31.07
CA ALA A 546 4.78 34.10 -31.05
C ALA A 546 4.04 33.76 -29.76
N ASN A 547 2.97 33.00 -29.91
CA ASN A 547 2.15 32.54 -28.81
C ASN A 547 1.77 31.06 -28.96
N ILE A 548 1.47 30.43 -27.84
CA ILE A 548 0.89 29.10 -27.76
C ILE A 548 -0.11 29.08 -26.61
N ASN A 549 -1.32 28.59 -26.87
CA ASN A 549 -2.42 28.59 -25.92
C ASN A 549 -3.04 27.20 -25.82
N LEU A 550 -3.42 26.79 -24.61
CA LEU A 550 -4.24 25.61 -24.39
C LEU A 550 -5.68 25.90 -24.83
N VAL A 551 -6.24 25.04 -25.66
CA VAL A 551 -7.66 25.08 -26.04
C VAL A 551 -8.47 24.28 -25.02
N TYR A 552 -8.09 23.02 -24.77
CA TYR A 552 -8.67 22.17 -23.74
C TYR A 552 -7.72 21.05 -23.33
N ASN A 553 -7.97 20.48 -22.15
CA ASN A 553 -7.27 19.33 -21.60
C ASN A 553 -8.28 18.28 -21.11
N HIS A 554 -8.39 17.18 -21.83
CA HIS A 554 -9.13 15.98 -21.44
C HIS A 554 -8.16 14.85 -21.07
N ASN A 555 -8.66 13.78 -20.44
CA ASN A 555 -7.82 12.69 -19.94
C ASN A 555 -7.03 11.97 -21.06
N ASP A 556 -7.59 11.90 -22.26
CA ASP A 556 -7.06 11.19 -23.42
C ASP A 556 -6.72 12.08 -24.61
N GLU A 557 -7.10 13.37 -24.58
CA GLU A 557 -6.77 14.33 -25.63
C GLU A 557 -6.47 15.73 -25.06
N ILE A 558 -5.36 16.34 -25.50
CA ILE A 558 -4.98 17.71 -25.12
C ILE A 558 -4.71 18.51 -26.39
N VAL A 559 -5.32 19.69 -26.51
CA VAL A 559 -5.22 20.52 -27.72
C VAL A 559 -4.67 21.90 -27.42
N TYR A 560 -3.71 22.31 -28.25
CA TYR A 560 -3.10 23.63 -28.23
C TYR A 560 -3.20 24.28 -29.61
N GLN A 561 -3.15 25.60 -29.62
CA GLN A 561 -2.99 26.41 -30.83
C GLN A 561 -1.73 27.27 -30.68
N SER A 562 -0.91 27.32 -31.72
CA SER A 562 0.25 28.19 -31.78
C SER A 562 0.23 29.09 -33.01
N SER A 563 0.82 30.27 -32.88
CA SER A 563 1.07 31.22 -33.97
C SER A 563 2.49 31.75 -33.85
N ALA A 564 3.30 31.60 -34.89
CA ALA A 564 4.67 32.14 -34.95
C ALA A 564 5.11 32.43 -36.39
N ALA A 565 5.87 33.49 -36.62
CA ALA A 565 6.44 33.83 -37.93
C ALA A 565 7.71 33.03 -38.28
N ALA A 566 8.35 32.42 -37.27
CA ALA A 566 9.55 31.60 -37.43
C ALA A 566 9.38 30.28 -36.67
N PRO A 567 10.11 29.20 -37.02
CA PRO A 567 10.09 27.95 -36.26
C PRO A 567 10.41 28.19 -34.78
N GLN A 568 9.67 27.55 -33.89
CA GLN A 568 9.81 27.69 -32.44
C GLN A 568 10.00 26.32 -31.79
N PHE A 569 10.44 26.32 -30.53
CA PHE A 569 10.40 25.13 -29.70
C PHE A 569 9.42 25.34 -28.55
N ALA A 570 8.38 24.49 -28.50
CA ALA A 570 7.38 24.54 -27.46
C ALA A 570 7.71 23.57 -26.32
N VAL A 571 7.58 24.05 -25.09
CA VAL A 571 7.57 23.21 -23.89
C VAL A 571 6.13 23.19 -23.37
N PHE A 572 5.64 21.99 -23.06
CA PHE A 572 4.33 21.76 -22.50
C PHE A 572 4.49 21.39 -21.03
N SER A 573 3.71 22.04 -20.16
CA SER A 573 3.68 21.76 -18.72
C SER A 573 2.98 20.44 -18.40
N GLU A 574 3.26 19.39 -19.17
CA GLU A 574 2.66 18.06 -19.04
C GLU A 574 3.76 17.04 -18.83
N VAL A 575 3.53 16.12 -17.89
CA VAL A 575 4.52 15.10 -17.53
C VAL A 575 4.78 14.20 -18.74
N TYR A 576 6.06 14.03 -19.08
CA TYR A 576 6.52 13.12 -20.11
C TYR A 576 6.26 11.68 -19.68
N TYR A 577 5.59 10.93 -20.54
CA TYR A 577 5.37 9.49 -20.37
C TYR A 577 5.47 8.87 -21.76
N ASP A 578 6.41 7.95 -21.92
CA ASP A 578 6.82 7.39 -23.20
C ASP A 578 5.93 6.23 -23.68
N ALA A 579 4.90 5.88 -22.91
CA ALA A 579 3.87 4.94 -23.30
C ALA A 579 2.55 5.67 -23.56
N GLY A 580 1.88 5.36 -24.66
CA GLY A 580 0.52 5.81 -24.98
C GLY A 580 0.37 7.24 -25.54
N TRP A 581 1.18 8.22 -25.13
CA TRP A 581 1.07 9.57 -25.69
C TRP A 581 1.68 9.68 -27.09
N THR A 582 0.88 10.16 -28.04
CA THR A 582 1.28 10.58 -29.38
C THR A 582 0.96 12.06 -29.56
N ALA A 583 1.67 12.73 -30.48
CA ALA A 583 1.42 14.13 -30.81
C ALA A 583 1.29 14.31 -32.31
N THR A 584 0.43 15.24 -32.72
CA THR A 584 0.31 15.67 -34.12
C THR A 584 0.31 17.19 -34.22
N ILE A 585 0.87 17.71 -35.31
CA ILE A 585 0.81 19.12 -35.72
C ILE A 585 0.06 19.14 -37.05
N ASP A 586 -1.12 19.74 -37.06
CA ASP A 586 -2.04 19.74 -38.22
C ASP A 586 -2.30 18.34 -38.81
N GLY A 587 -2.43 17.35 -37.93
CA GLY A 587 -2.69 15.96 -38.28
C GLY A 587 -1.46 15.16 -38.72
N LYS A 588 -0.28 15.77 -38.82
CA LYS A 588 0.99 15.08 -39.10
C LYS A 588 1.67 14.70 -37.78
N GLU A 589 2.19 13.48 -37.69
CA GLU A 589 2.87 12.99 -36.48
C GLU A 589 4.08 13.89 -36.13
N ALA A 590 4.15 14.28 -34.85
CA ALA A 590 5.24 15.05 -34.29
C ALA A 590 5.87 14.27 -33.13
N LYS A 591 7.21 14.26 -33.09
CA LYS A 591 7.91 13.46 -32.09
C LYS A 591 8.01 14.19 -30.76
N ILE A 592 7.35 13.65 -29.74
CA ILE A 592 7.47 14.14 -28.36
C ILE A 592 8.89 13.91 -27.84
N LEU A 593 9.49 14.97 -27.30
CA LEU A 593 10.81 14.95 -26.67
C LEU A 593 10.68 15.18 -25.16
N PRO A 594 11.42 14.45 -24.31
CA PRO A 594 11.53 14.77 -22.89
C PRO A 594 12.42 16.01 -22.71
N VAL A 595 11.93 17.00 -21.98
CA VAL A 595 12.63 18.26 -21.70
C VAL A 595 12.50 18.61 -20.22
N ASN A 596 13.47 19.35 -19.70
CA ASN A 596 13.58 19.70 -18.28
C ASN A 596 13.38 18.49 -17.35
N TYR A 597 13.93 17.34 -17.77
CA TYR A 597 13.79 16.02 -17.13
C TYR A 597 12.36 15.41 -17.16
N VAL A 598 11.34 16.21 -16.89
CA VAL A 598 9.97 15.78 -16.55
C VAL A 598 8.91 16.15 -17.60
N LEU A 599 9.15 17.15 -18.44
CA LEU A 599 8.14 17.77 -19.31
C LEU A 599 8.23 17.29 -20.77
N ARG A 600 7.22 17.63 -21.57
CA ARG A 600 7.18 17.37 -23.02
C ARG A 600 7.67 18.58 -23.81
N GLY A 601 8.34 18.36 -24.92
CA GLY A 601 8.70 19.40 -25.90
C GLY A 601 8.46 18.96 -27.34
N LEU A 602 8.20 19.93 -28.22
CA LEU A 602 8.01 19.74 -29.67
C LEU A 602 8.69 20.86 -30.46
N ASP A 603 9.28 20.50 -31.60
CA ASP A 603 9.61 21.44 -32.67
C ASP A 603 8.32 21.89 -33.36
N LEU A 604 8.10 23.21 -33.44
CA LEU A 604 6.96 23.81 -34.14
C LEU A 604 7.42 24.52 -35.42
N PRO A 605 6.80 24.24 -36.58
CA PRO A 605 7.06 25.02 -37.79
C PRO A 605 6.56 26.47 -37.64
N ALA A 606 7.00 27.33 -38.56
CA ALA A 606 6.45 28.67 -38.70
C ALA A 606 5.02 28.61 -39.27
N GLY A 607 4.13 29.42 -38.72
CA GLY A 607 2.74 29.54 -39.10
C GLY A 607 1.78 29.39 -37.92
N ASN A 608 0.52 29.16 -38.27
CA ASN A 608 -0.55 28.84 -37.33
C ASN A 608 -0.74 27.34 -37.33
N HIS A 609 -0.68 26.72 -36.16
CA HIS A 609 -0.73 25.26 -36.04
C HIS A 609 -1.67 24.81 -34.92
N ARG A 610 -2.37 23.71 -35.18
CA ARG A 610 -3.12 22.96 -34.18
C ARG A 610 -2.29 21.76 -33.71
N ILE A 611 -1.94 21.75 -32.43
CA ILE A 611 -1.21 20.67 -31.80
C ILE A 611 -2.17 19.80 -31.01
N VAL A 612 -2.14 18.49 -31.23
CA VAL A 612 -3.01 17.53 -30.54
C VAL A 612 -2.17 16.42 -29.94
N PHE A 613 -2.24 16.25 -28.62
CA PHE A 613 -1.76 15.06 -27.93
C PHE A 613 -2.90 14.07 -27.75
N ARG A 614 -2.68 12.78 -28.04
CA ARG A 614 -3.63 11.70 -27.77
C ARG A 614 -3.01 10.57 -26.96
N PHE A 615 -3.74 10.04 -26.00
CA PHE A 615 -3.31 8.93 -25.16
C PHE A 615 -3.98 7.62 -25.59
N GLU A 616 -3.25 6.83 -26.37
CA GLU A 616 -3.75 5.57 -26.95
C GLU A 616 -2.76 4.43 -26.66
N PRO A 617 -2.66 3.94 -25.41
CA PRO A 617 -1.69 2.92 -25.04
C PRO A 617 -1.99 1.57 -25.69
N ARG A 618 -0.97 0.96 -26.32
CA ARG A 618 -1.06 -0.36 -26.96
C ARG A 618 -1.45 -1.45 -25.95
N SER A 619 -1.03 -1.31 -24.69
CA SER A 619 -1.35 -2.22 -23.59
C SER A 619 -2.86 -2.34 -23.36
N TYR A 620 -3.59 -1.22 -23.41
CA TYR A 620 -5.05 -1.19 -23.30
C TYR A 620 -5.72 -1.91 -24.47
N GLN A 621 -5.30 -1.61 -25.71
CA GLN A 621 -5.90 -2.22 -26.91
C GLN A 621 -5.71 -3.74 -26.94
N LEU A 622 -4.52 -4.22 -26.59
CA LEU A 622 -4.23 -5.65 -26.48
C LEU A 622 -5.02 -6.29 -25.34
N GLY A 623 -5.06 -5.64 -24.18
CA GLY A 623 -5.79 -6.10 -23.02
C GLY A 623 -7.29 -6.24 -23.29
N ASN A 624 -7.87 -5.28 -24.01
CA ASN A 624 -9.29 -5.29 -24.35
C ASN A 624 -9.62 -6.46 -25.28
N LYS A 625 -8.81 -6.68 -26.33
CA LYS A 625 -8.97 -7.83 -27.23
C LYS A 625 -8.88 -9.17 -26.48
N ALA A 626 -7.88 -9.32 -25.61
CA ALA A 626 -7.71 -10.53 -24.80
C ALA A 626 -8.88 -10.76 -23.84
N ALA A 627 -9.31 -9.72 -23.11
CA ALA A 627 -10.41 -9.79 -22.18
C ALA A 627 -11.74 -10.14 -22.86
N MET A 628 -12.03 -9.55 -24.02
CA MET A 628 -13.21 -9.86 -24.81
C MET A 628 -13.20 -11.32 -25.28
N ALA A 629 -12.09 -11.80 -25.84
CA ALA A 629 -11.96 -13.17 -26.33
C ALA A 629 -12.13 -14.20 -25.20
N SER A 630 -11.48 -13.98 -24.05
CA SER A 630 -11.60 -14.87 -22.89
C SER A 630 -12.98 -14.83 -22.25
N SER A 631 -13.63 -13.66 -22.19
CA SER A 631 -14.99 -13.54 -21.68
C SER A 631 -15.98 -14.28 -22.59
N ALA A 632 -15.85 -14.15 -23.91
CA ALA A 632 -16.66 -14.91 -24.87
C ALA A 632 -16.47 -16.42 -24.70
N LEU A 633 -15.23 -16.89 -24.54
CA LEU A 633 -14.94 -18.30 -24.31
C LEU A 633 -15.55 -18.80 -22.99
N ILE A 634 -15.51 -18.02 -21.90
CA ILE A 634 -16.18 -18.38 -20.64
C ILE A 634 -17.68 -18.52 -20.84
N TRP A 635 -18.32 -17.58 -21.55
CA TRP A 635 -19.74 -17.67 -21.87
C TRP A 635 -20.09 -18.91 -22.70
N LEU A 636 -19.27 -19.25 -23.70
CA LEU A 636 -19.45 -20.47 -24.49
C LEU A 636 -19.30 -21.74 -23.63
N LEU A 637 -18.33 -21.78 -22.72
CA LEU A 637 -18.17 -22.90 -21.79
C LEU A 637 -19.35 -23.04 -20.82
N LEU A 638 -19.88 -21.92 -20.31
CA LEU A 638 -21.06 -21.90 -19.44
C LEU A 638 -22.31 -22.37 -20.19
N LEU A 639 -22.55 -21.85 -21.40
CA LEU A 639 -23.68 -22.27 -22.23
C LEU A 639 -23.56 -23.74 -22.63
N GLY A 640 -22.35 -24.21 -22.96
CA GLY A 640 -22.06 -25.61 -23.23
C GLY A 640 -22.33 -26.52 -22.03
N ALA A 641 -21.94 -26.10 -20.83
CA ALA A 641 -22.22 -26.82 -19.58
C ALA A 641 -23.73 -26.88 -19.27
N LEU A 642 -24.46 -25.76 -19.44
CA LEU A 642 -25.91 -25.70 -19.27
C LEU A 642 -26.63 -26.60 -20.28
N PHE A 643 -26.23 -26.56 -21.55
CA PHE A 643 -26.79 -27.40 -22.61
C PHE A 643 -26.53 -28.90 -22.36
N SER A 644 -25.31 -29.25 -21.94
CA SER A 644 -24.95 -30.62 -21.56
C SER A 644 -25.80 -31.13 -20.38
N SER A 645 -25.92 -30.32 -19.32
CA SER A 645 -26.76 -30.63 -18.15
C SER A 645 -28.23 -30.81 -18.52
N TRP A 646 -28.75 -29.95 -19.40
CA TRP A 646 -30.12 -30.08 -19.91
C TRP A 646 -30.33 -31.35 -20.75
N ARG A 647 -29.37 -31.72 -21.60
CA ARG A 647 -29.43 -32.98 -22.36
C ARG A 647 -29.37 -34.21 -21.45
N GLN A 648 -28.51 -34.22 -20.44
CA GLN A 648 -28.43 -35.33 -19.49
C GLN A 648 -29.74 -35.53 -18.71
N LYS A 649 -30.40 -34.44 -18.30
CA LYS A 649 -31.74 -34.49 -17.68
C LYS A 649 -32.87 -34.99 -18.61
N LYS A 650 -32.66 -35.00 -19.93
CA LYS A 650 -33.61 -35.59 -20.88
C LYS A 650 -33.33 -37.08 -21.15
N GLN A 651 -32.13 -37.56 -20.82
CA GLN A 651 -31.70 -38.94 -21.03
C GLN A 651 -31.80 -39.80 -19.78
N ALA A 652 -31.71 -39.19 -18.59
CA ALA A 652 -32.12 -39.76 -17.31
C ALA A 652 -33.63 -39.54 -17.11
#